data_AF-A0A519SDQ5-F1
#
_entry.id   AF-A0A519SDQ5-F1
#
_cell.length_a   1.000
_cell.length_b   1.000
_cell.length_c   1.000
_cell.angle_alpha   90.00
_cell.angle_beta   90.00
_cell.angle_gamma   90.00
#
_symmetry.space_group_name_H-M   'P 1'
#
loop_
_entity.id
_entity.type
_entity.pdbx_description
1 polymer ?
#
loop_
_entity_poly.entity_id
_entity_poly.type
_entity_poly.pdbx_seq_one_letter_code
_entity_poly.pdbx_strand_id
1 'polypeptide(L)'
;MIPNGVANPGQNTSYANQLNSYGAAQINIAGTALTNVTAANTSIDGRTQTKNVRASGGGETNSGQSGVGGFVGVSQTYLAKFDNPEVEIVSANITGLTATSSATGFELRNLAFVRTRVLLSGNSSLIQDNLVGMNANGTETELPQSANYCVEFGGGTNMMTARHNYIKCDNSGIRRDNSGSNMLIEFNEVDRPSVGQSATYEAIQLIGAGSNDTIQYNLVKNQRGAGSELGYNPASVVTNLIVQENTYTNNGKELSGLPSDEPLGIIVRTINDGSIVNIRKNIIANNGGTGILVQDTRRVQISQNSIFNNGPTGSTFGTTANLGIDLRTGNNVDPNTMNTNIDGVTANDGNKSSLEANNGTDYPIITSAFIKGTTLRIQGFVGIAPGDTDYANSVLEFFLADDDGNNKGQIFAGDGKNVSHGEGKVYIDSCTTGSNGDFDCTLSNVNGLVPGQFLTATATNNTNDTSEFSNLQIITEEPFLFSPNNAENALPGATVIYSHEIVSSESGDVKLSATTDKGWSYQFFRDVNGNSLLDGPDTPYTGSNPSLGNVYTLYPNHSVKILVKAFVPENTPMNTVDNFKITATLTSSVTNVVVKALEVQDITTVSSNQGGALKLLKAVAPTGNQPPGTNLTYTINYKNTGVASLQDIEIEDMVPANTVFVSAAFSPGSTGTIVAPAVGATGKITWTVTGNLNSGQSGSVSFVVKI
;
A
#
# COMPACT_ATOMS: atom_id res chain seq x y z
N MET A 1 40.41 22.34 -32.11
CA MET A 1 39.95 23.74 -32.21
C MET A 1 40.83 24.63 -31.37
N ILE A 2 40.78 25.95 -31.61
CA ILE A 2 41.75 26.89 -31.07
C ILE A 2 41.03 27.91 -30.15
N PRO A 3 41.02 27.69 -28.83
CA PRO A 3 40.33 28.57 -27.86
C PRO A 3 40.91 30.00 -27.81
N ASN A 4 42.18 30.16 -28.20
CA ASN A 4 42.94 31.41 -28.13
C ASN A 4 43.21 32.04 -29.50
N GLY A 5 42.64 31.50 -30.59
CA GLY A 5 42.93 31.92 -31.96
C GLY A 5 44.37 31.65 -32.47
N VAL A 6 45.24 31.01 -31.67
CA VAL A 6 46.62 30.65 -32.06
C VAL A 6 46.74 29.16 -32.40
N ALA A 7 46.92 28.84 -33.69
CA ALA A 7 47.07 27.46 -34.16
C ALA A 7 48.33 26.79 -33.60
N ASN A 8 48.18 25.57 -33.05
CA ASN A 8 49.31 24.73 -32.66
C ASN A 8 49.87 23.93 -33.86
N PRO A 9 51.13 23.48 -33.83
CA PRO A 9 51.71 22.65 -34.88
C PRO A 9 50.84 21.41 -35.19
N GLY A 10 50.46 21.22 -36.45
CA GLY A 10 49.57 20.13 -36.90
C GLY A 10 48.08 20.48 -36.97
N GLN A 11 47.67 21.67 -36.50
CA GLN A 11 46.29 22.16 -36.66
C GLN A 11 46.16 22.98 -37.96
N ASN A 12 45.05 22.82 -38.66
CA ASN A 12 44.74 23.63 -39.84
C ASN A 12 44.43 25.07 -39.39
N THR A 13 45.28 26.02 -39.80
CA THR A 13 45.22 27.45 -39.47
C THR A 13 44.04 28.19 -40.08
N SER A 14 43.24 27.53 -40.92
CA SER A 14 42.12 28.13 -41.67
C SER A 14 40.79 28.17 -40.90
N TYR A 15 40.70 27.56 -39.72
CA TYR A 15 39.47 27.51 -38.93
C TYR A 15 39.45 28.61 -37.86
N ALA A 16 38.48 29.51 -37.93
CA ALA A 16 38.19 30.52 -36.89
C ALA A 16 37.79 29.85 -35.56
N ASN A 17 37.58 30.65 -34.50
CA ASN A 17 36.98 30.14 -33.26
C ASN A 17 35.63 29.47 -33.58
N GLN A 18 35.55 28.16 -33.33
CA GLN A 18 34.38 27.31 -33.57
C GLN A 18 33.58 27.05 -32.29
N LEU A 19 33.92 27.75 -31.19
CA LEU A 19 33.14 27.71 -29.96
C LEU A 19 31.88 28.57 -30.11
N ASN A 20 30.75 28.01 -29.68
CA ASN A 20 29.49 28.73 -29.57
C ASN A 20 29.48 29.65 -28.34
N SER A 21 28.33 30.30 -28.06
CA SER A 21 28.18 31.30 -27.00
C SER A 21 28.38 30.76 -25.58
N TYR A 22 28.29 29.45 -25.37
CA TYR A 22 28.55 28.78 -24.09
C TYR A 22 29.86 27.96 -24.10
N GLY A 23 30.72 28.19 -25.10
CA GLY A 23 32.07 27.65 -25.11
C GLY A 23 32.17 26.17 -25.50
N ALA A 24 31.13 25.59 -26.10
CA ALA A 24 31.20 24.26 -26.70
C ALA A 24 31.55 24.35 -28.19
N ALA A 25 32.27 23.35 -28.68
CA ALA A 25 32.60 23.20 -30.07
C ALA A 25 31.42 22.65 -30.86
N GLN A 26 30.92 23.42 -31.82
CA GLN A 26 29.80 23.00 -32.65
C GLN A 26 30.26 22.34 -33.95
N ILE A 27 29.88 21.08 -34.15
CA ILE A 27 30.08 20.34 -35.40
C ILE A 27 28.75 20.27 -36.13
N ASN A 28 28.63 21.10 -37.18
CA ASN A 28 27.45 21.11 -38.06
C ASN A 28 27.60 20.05 -39.16
N ILE A 29 26.68 19.09 -39.18
CA ILE A 29 26.61 18.07 -40.23
C ILE A 29 25.75 18.61 -41.38
N ALA A 30 26.39 18.92 -42.51
CA ALA A 30 25.73 19.47 -43.70
C ALA A 30 24.99 18.41 -44.54
N GLY A 31 25.23 17.11 -44.30
CA GLY A 31 24.63 15.98 -45.02
C GLY A 31 23.33 15.47 -44.41
N THR A 32 22.83 14.35 -44.93
CA THR A 32 21.69 13.65 -44.31
C THR A 32 22.10 12.92 -43.03
N ALA A 33 23.30 12.32 -42.98
CA ALA A 33 23.85 11.47 -41.91
C ALA A 33 25.33 11.74 -41.61
N LEU A 34 25.80 11.35 -40.42
CA LEU A 34 27.21 11.02 -40.21
C LEU A 34 27.56 9.75 -41.00
N THR A 35 28.82 9.66 -41.46
CA THR A 35 29.33 8.40 -42.02
C THR A 35 29.25 7.31 -40.94
N ASN A 36 28.73 6.15 -41.32
CA ASN A 36 28.62 4.99 -40.44
C ASN A 36 29.96 4.62 -39.83
N VAL A 37 29.97 4.33 -38.53
CA VAL A 37 31.12 3.72 -37.86
C VAL A 37 31.07 2.22 -38.11
N THR A 38 32.10 1.67 -38.76
CA THR A 38 32.13 0.27 -39.18
C THR A 38 33.23 -0.56 -38.53
N ALA A 39 34.25 0.07 -37.97
CA ALA A 39 35.38 -0.61 -37.35
C ALA A 39 35.10 -0.97 -35.89
N ALA A 40 35.53 -2.16 -35.47
CA ALA A 40 35.46 -2.62 -34.09
C ALA A 40 36.38 -1.79 -33.16
N ASN A 41 36.02 -1.73 -31.88
CA ASN A 41 36.72 -1.00 -30.82
C ASN A 41 36.96 0.48 -31.16
N THR A 42 36.05 1.07 -31.93
CA THR A 42 36.10 2.50 -32.24
C THR A 42 35.50 3.29 -31.08
N SER A 43 36.19 4.34 -30.65
CA SER A 43 35.71 5.24 -29.60
C SER A 43 35.56 6.66 -30.14
N ILE A 44 34.40 7.27 -29.90
CA ILE A 44 34.17 8.71 -30.08
C ILE A 44 34.10 9.32 -28.68
N ASP A 45 35.11 10.11 -28.34
CA ASP A 45 35.32 10.64 -26.98
C ASP A 45 35.49 12.16 -27.00
N GLY A 46 34.44 12.87 -26.54
CA GLY A 46 34.43 14.33 -26.45
C GLY A 46 35.37 14.91 -25.40
N ARG A 47 35.85 14.12 -24.42
CA ARG A 47 36.82 14.59 -23.39
C ARG A 47 38.18 14.94 -24.00
N THR A 48 38.46 14.46 -25.21
CA THR A 48 39.68 14.79 -25.93
C THR A 48 39.77 16.28 -26.26
N GLN A 49 38.62 16.95 -26.47
CA GLN A 49 38.57 18.40 -26.65
C GLN A 49 39.05 19.10 -25.37
N THR A 50 38.50 18.75 -24.21
CA THR A 50 38.93 19.25 -22.89
C THR A 50 40.44 19.13 -22.69
N LYS A 51 40.99 17.95 -22.98
CA LYS A 51 42.43 17.70 -22.85
C LYS A 51 43.26 18.59 -23.78
N ASN A 52 42.82 18.78 -25.03
CA ASN A 52 43.53 19.59 -26.03
C ASN A 52 43.46 21.09 -25.72
N VAL A 53 42.32 21.56 -25.20
CA VAL A 53 42.14 22.93 -24.70
C VAL A 53 43.05 23.16 -23.49
N ARG A 54 43.05 22.24 -22.51
CA ARG A 54 43.94 22.30 -21.34
C ARG A 54 45.42 22.29 -21.70
N ALA A 55 45.83 21.45 -22.64
CA ALA A 55 47.23 21.36 -23.09
C ALA A 55 47.73 22.63 -23.80
N SER A 56 46.83 23.46 -24.34
CA SER A 56 47.17 24.74 -25.00
C SER A 56 47.03 25.95 -24.08
N GLY A 57 46.86 25.74 -22.77
CA GLY A 57 46.71 26.79 -21.76
C GLY A 57 45.27 27.29 -21.54
N GLY A 58 44.27 26.65 -22.18
CA GLY A 58 42.85 26.86 -21.90
C GLY A 58 42.35 26.06 -20.68
N GLY A 59 41.13 26.33 -20.19
CA GLY A 59 40.43 25.53 -19.16
C GLY A 59 39.25 24.76 -19.75
N GLU A 60 38.38 24.17 -18.92
CA GLU A 60 37.05 23.75 -19.43
C GLU A 60 36.34 24.98 -20.01
N THR A 61 35.91 24.92 -21.27
CA THR A 61 35.28 26.06 -21.93
C THR A 61 33.76 26.07 -21.81
N ASN A 62 33.16 24.92 -21.51
CA ASN A 62 31.72 24.78 -21.23
C ASN A 62 31.50 24.25 -19.81
N SER A 63 31.98 24.99 -18.80
CA SER A 63 31.82 24.60 -17.40
C SER A 63 30.34 24.66 -16.99
N GLY A 64 29.77 23.54 -16.57
CA GLY A 64 28.40 23.47 -16.08
C GLY A 64 27.90 22.05 -15.96
N GLN A 65 26.71 21.90 -15.40
CA GLN A 65 26.04 20.62 -15.29
C GLN A 65 24.56 20.77 -15.67
N SER A 66 24.03 19.72 -16.29
CA SER A 66 22.66 19.60 -16.76
C SER A 66 21.93 18.46 -16.02
N GLY A 67 20.60 18.42 -16.20
CA GLY A 67 19.74 17.47 -15.51
C GLY A 67 19.41 17.87 -14.08
N VAL A 68 18.42 17.18 -13.53
CA VAL A 68 18.02 17.37 -12.12
C VAL A 68 18.93 16.55 -11.21
N GLY A 69 19.31 15.33 -11.62
CA GLY A 69 20.00 14.38 -10.77
C GLY A 69 19.21 14.05 -9.50
N GLY A 70 19.89 13.72 -8.41
CA GLY A 70 19.28 13.51 -7.09
C GLY A 70 19.39 12.06 -6.61
N PHE A 71 18.31 11.52 -6.04
CA PHE A 71 18.26 10.14 -5.58
C PHE A 71 17.16 9.37 -6.31
N VAL A 72 17.47 8.13 -6.69
CA VAL A 72 16.57 7.23 -7.41
C VAL A 72 16.43 5.90 -6.69
N GLY A 73 15.29 5.25 -6.90
CA GLY A 73 14.99 3.96 -6.28
C GLY A 73 14.71 4.07 -4.78
N VAL A 74 14.16 2.99 -4.22
CA VAL A 74 13.82 2.91 -2.80
C VAL A 74 15.06 2.99 -1.92
N SER A 75 16.20 2.47 -2.40
CA SER A 75 17.48 2.54 -1.68
C SER A 75 18.14 3.93 -1.72
N GLN A 76 17.53 4.91 -2.39
CA GLN A 76 18.07 6.27 -2.53
C GLN A 76 19.48 6.27 -3.14
N THR A 77 19.66 5.57 -4.26
CA THR A 77 20.92 5.60 -5.01
C THR A 77 21.13 7.00 -5.60
N TYR A 78 22.31 7.58 -5.41
CA TYR A 78 22.62 8.90 -5.94
C TYR A 78 22.81 8.87 -7.46
N LEU A 79 22.04 9.68 -8.17
CA LEU A 79 22.20 10.00 -9.59
C LEU A 79 22.86 11.38 -9.70
N ALA A 80 24.09 11.41 -10.18
CA ALA A 80 24.80 12.66 -10.42
C ALA A 80 24.14 13.49 -11.54
N LYS A 81 24.37 14.80 -11.51
CA LYS A 81 24.10 15.65 -12.67
C LYS A 81 25.13 15.39 -13.78
N PHE A 82 24.78 15.75 -15.00
CA PHE A 82 25.56 15.46 -16.19
C PHE A 82 26.45 16.65 -16.53
N ASP A 83 27.76 16.45 -16.60
CA ASP A 83 28.68 17.50 -17.00
C ASP A 83 28.37 17.96 -18.43
N ASN A 84 28.36 19.27 -18.64
CA ASN A 84 28.10 19.88 -19.94
C ASN A 84 29.22 19.50 -20.93
N PRO A 85 28.91 18.80 -22.05
CA PRO A 85 29.92 18.39 -23.02
C PRO A 85 30.63 19.57 -23.70
N GLU A 86 31.92 19.43 -23.99
CA GLU A 86 32.64 20.45 -24.76
C GLU A 86 32.44 20.34 -26.28
N VAL A 87 31.80 19.27 -26.75
CA VAL A 87 31.53 19.04 -28.16
C VAL A 87 30.05 18.80 -28.34
N GLU A 88 29.44 19.56 -29.25
CA GLU A 88 28.08 19.31 -29.71
C GLU A 88 28.05 18.98 -31.20
N ILE A 89 27.23 17.99 -31.54
CA ILE A 89 26.96 17.57 -32.89
C ILE A 89 25.56 18.05 -33.25
N VAL A 90 25.48 18.92 -34.25
CA VAL A 90 24.22 19.49 -34.72
C VAL A 90 23.99 18.99 -36.14
N SER A 91 22.84 18.35 -36.39
CA SER A 91 22.49 17.87 -37.72
C SER A 91 21.35 18.70 -38.33
N ALA A 92 21.51 19.11 -39.58
CA ALA A 92 20.44 19.79 -40.33
C ALA A 92 19.31 18.82 -40.74
N ASN A 93 19.62 17.53 -40.87
CA ASN A 93 18.69 16.45 -41.22
C ASN A 93 18.68 15.35 -40.15
N ILE A 94 17.54 14.67 -40.01
CA ILE A 94 17.27 13.76 -38.89
C ILE A 94 17.82 12.35 -39.14
N THR A 95 19.05 12.21 -39.62
CA THR A 95 19.71 10.89 -39.57
C THR A 95 20.94 10.93 -38.68
N GLY A 96 20.98 9.92 -37.82
CA GLY A 96 21.82 9.83 -36.64
C GLY A 96 23.29 9.54 -36.88
N LEU A 97 24.04 9.51 -35.78
CA LEU A 97 25.22 8.66 -35.69
C LEU A 97 24.77 7.20 -35.72
N THR A 98 25.34 6.41 -36.63
CA THR A 98 25.09 4.97 -36.71
C THR A 98 26.40 4.20 -36.53
N ALA A 99 26.49 3.40 -35.47
CA ALA A 99 27.49 2.36 -35.32
C ALA A 99 26.91 1.04 -35.86
N THR A 100 27.48 0.53 -36.96
CA THR A 100 26.93 -0.65 -37.64
C THR A 100 27.21 -1.93 -36.87
N SER A 101 26.61 -3.05 -37.28
CA SER A 101 26.80 -4.35 -36.64
C SER A 101 28.24 -4.85 -36.60
N SER A 102 29.09 -4.38 -37.52
CA SER A 102 30.53 -4.66 -37.54
C SER A 102 31.33 -3.86 -36.50
N ALA A 103 30.78 -2.79 -35.94
CA ALA A 103 31.43 -1.94 -34.95
C ALA A 103 31.27 -2.50 -33.52
N THR A 104 31.73 -3.74 -33.30
CA THR A 104 31.68 -4.34 -31.96
C THR A 104 32.60 -3.59 -30.99
N GLY A 105 32.21 -3.45 -29.72
CA GLY A 105 32.98 -2.69 -28.73
C GLY A 105 33.02 -1.19 -29.01
N PHE A 106 32.01 -0.64 -29.71
CA PHE A 106 31.96 0.79 -29.99
C PHE A 106 31.65 1.60 -28.72
N GLU A 107 32.35 2.72 -28.53
CA GLU A 107 32.13 3.59 -27.38
C GLU A 107 31.81 5.02 -27.81
N LEU A 108 30.82 5.62 -27.18
CA LEU A 108 30.40 7.00 -27.39
C LEU A 108 30.28 7.74 -26.06
N ARG A 109 31.06 8.82 -25.86
CA ARG A 109 31.05 9.54 -24.58
C ARG A 109 31.33 11.03 -24.63
N ASN A 110 30.74 11.76 -23.69
CA ASN A 110 30.96 13.20 -23.45
C ASN A 110 30.68 14.07 -24.67
N LEU A 111 29.60 13.80 -25.41
CA LEU A 111 29.12 14.65 -26.49
C LEU A 111 27.68 15.10 -26.22
N ALA A 112 27.32 16.23 -26.82
CA ALA A 112 25.93 16.64 -26.98
C ALA A 112 25.44 16.34 -28.40
N PHE A 113 24.23 15.83 -28.54
CA PHE A 113 23.59 15.53 -29.81
C PHE A 113 22.33 16.37 -29.96
N VAL A 114 22.31 17.27 -30.94
CA VAL A 114 21.20 18.19 -31.22
C VAL A 114 20.51 17.74 -32.51
N ARG A 115 19.19 17.54 -32.45
CA ARG A 115 18.33 17.16 -33.59
C ARG A 115 18.72 15.87 -34.32
N THR A 116 19.31 14.91 -33.60
CA THR A 116 19.85 13.69 -34.21
C THR A 116 19.72 12.49 -33.26
N ARG A 117 19.77 11.29 -33.81
CA ARG A 117 19.68 10.01 -33.09
C ARG A 117 21.03 9.33 -32.94
N VAL A 118 21.15 8.40 -32.01
CA VAL A 118 22.27 7.47 -31.92
C VAL A 118 21.76 6.05 -32.09
N LEU A 119 22.14 5.39 -33.18
CA LEU A 119 21.86 3.97 -33.43
C LEU A 119 23.11 3.14 -33.19
N LEU A 120 23.01 2.16 -32.27
CA LEU A 120 24.08 1.25 -31.93
C LEU A 120 23.70 -0.18 -32.33
N SER A 121 24.33 -0.72 -33.37
CA SER A 121 24.04 -2.08 -33.86
C SER A 121 25.18 -3.08 -33.64
N GLY A 122 26.36 -2.62 -33.21
CA GLY A 122 27.50 -3.49 -32.89
C GLY A 122 27.46 -3.99 -31.45
N ASN A 123 27.71 -5.29 -31.22
CA ASN A 123 27.71 -5.87 -29.86
C ASN A 123 28.68 -5.16 -28.91
N SER A 124 28.40 -5.21 -27.61
CA SER A 124 29.24 -4.62 -26.57
C SER A 124 29.44 -3.10 -26.74
N SER A 125 28.49 -2.41 -27.36
CA SER A 125 28.60 -0.94 -27.46
C SER A 125 28.20 -0.25 -26.16
N LEU A 126 28.87 0.86 -25.89
CA LEU A 126 28.65 1.71 -24.72
C LEU A 126 28.34 3.14 -25.16
N ILE A 127 27.22 3.68 -24.70
CA ILE A 127 26.92 5.12 -24.75
C ILE A 127 26.86 5.67 -23.33
N GLN A 128 27.72 6.64 -23.01
CA GLN A 128 27.77 7.21 -21.67
C GLN A 128 28.14 8.68 -21.58
N ASP A 129 27.70 9.35 -20.52
CA ASP A 129 28.07 10.75 -20.22
C ASP A 129 27.68 11.72 -21.36
N ASN A 130 26.60 11.43 -22.10
CA ASN A 130 26.14 12.27 -23.21
C ASN A 130 24.89 13.07 -22.85
N LEU A 131 24.73 14.22 -23.51
CA LEU A 131 23.46 14.93 -23.60
C LEU A 131 22.83 14.61 -24.96
N VAL A 132 21.62 14.04 -24.99
CA VAL A 132 20.97 13.62 -26.24
C VAL A 132 19.64 14.36 -26.41
N GLY A 133 19.49 15.02 -27.56
CA GLY A 133 18.35 15.85 -27.92
C GLY A 133 18.36 17.26 -27.33
N MET A 134 19.53 17.72 -26.88
CA MET A 134 19.73 19.06 -26.31
C MET A 134 21.13 19.57 -26.60
N ASN A 135 21.31 20.87 -26.44
CA ASN A 135 22.60 21.53 -26.61
C ASN A 135 23.61 21.09 -25.56
N ALA A 136 24.89 21.36 -25.82
CA ALA A 136 25.97 21.06 -24.87
C ALA A 136 25.87 21.79 -23.52
N ASN A 137 25.05 22.84 -23.38
CA ASN A 137 24.76 23.49 -22.11
C ASN A 137 23.46 23.01 -21.43
N GLY A 138 22.81 21.98 -21.97
CA GLY A 138 21.54 21.43 -21.47
C GLY A 138 20.28 22.19 -21.91
N THR A 139 20.41 23.27 -22.67
CA THR A 139 19.25 24.01 -23.20
C THR A 139 18.72 23.40 -24.50
N GLU A 140 17.47 23.70 -24.83
CA GLU A 140 16.80 23.31 -26.08
C GLU A 140 16.61 24.59 -26.92
N THR A 141 17.62 25.02 -27.71
CA THR A 141 17.53 26.26 -28.53
C THR A 141 16.95 26.03 -29.93
N GLU A 142 17.09 24.81 -30.44
CA GLU A 142 16.43 24.39 -31.68
C GLU A 142 15.45 23.28 -31.33
N LEU A 143 14.18 23.50 -31.69
CA LEU A 143 13.11 22.55 -31.43
C LEU A 143 13.50 21.16 -31.99
N PRO A 144 13.37 20.07 -31.21
CA PRO A 144 13.50 18.73 -31.76
C PRO A 144 12.48 18.57 -32.89
N GLN A 145 12.92 18.69 -34.15
CA GLN A 145 12.06 18.42 -35.30
C GLN A 145 11.87 16.92 -35.36
N SER A 146 10.68 16.47 -34.98
CA SER A 146 10.06 15.16 -35.24
C SER A 146 10.83 14.24 -36.21
N ALA A 147 11.73 13.38 -35.72
CA ALA A 147 11.90 12.00 -36.21
C ALA A 147 12.85 11.13 -35.33
N ASN A 148 12.30 9.99 -34.91
CA ASN A 148 12.93 8.67 -34.72
C ASN A 148 14.07 8.53 -33.70
N TYR A 149 13.69 8.45 -32.41
CA TYR A 149 14.44 7.89 -31.28
C TYR A 149 15.69 8.68 -30.84
N CYS A 150 15.94 8.80 -29.54
CA CYS A 150 17.21 9.38 -29.07
C CYS A 150 18.34 8.37 -29.14
N VAL A 151 18.19 7.24 -28.43
CA VAL A 151 19.16 6.15 -28.36
C VAL A 151 18.46 4.85 -28.76
N GLU A 152 18.89 4.28 -29.88
CA GLU A 152 18.35 3.04 -30.43
C GLU A 152 19.39 1.92 -30.34
N PHE A 153 19.00 0.80 -29.75
CA PHE A 153 19.75 -0.45 -29.82
C PHE A 153 19.25 -1.26 -31.02
N GLY A 154 20.14 -1.46 -31.99
CA GLY A 154 19.86 -2.18 -33.22
C GLY A 154 19.60 -3.67 -33.00
N GLY A 155 19.07 -4.34 -34.02
CA GLY A 155 18.73 -5.76 -33.95
C GLY A 155 19.93 -6.72 -33.94
N GLY A 156 19.74 -7.87 -33.29
CA GLY A 156 20.74 -8.90 -33.12
C GLY A 156 21.88 -8.50 -32.17
N THR A 157 21.67 -7.48 -31.33
CA THR A 157 22.70 -6.93 -30.45
C THR A 157 22.78 -7.65 -29.11
N ASN A 158 23.97 -7.65 -28.52
CA ASN A 158 24.20 -8.24 -27.21
C ASN A 158 25.16 -7.37 -26.39
N MET A 159 24.93 -7.30 -25.07
CA MET A 159 25.77 -6.57 -24.11
C MET A 159 25.86 -5.06 -24.37
N MET A 160 24.79 -4.42 -24.83
CA MET A 160 24.81 -2.98 -25.03
C MET A 160 24.57 -2.27 -23.71
N THR A 161 25.25 -1.15 -23.50
CA THR A 161 25.13 -0.36 -22.28
C THR A 161 24.79 1.10 -22.61
N ALA A 162 23.70 1.61 -22.03
CA ALA A 162 23.42 3.04 -21.92
C ALA A 162 23.59 3.46 -20.47
N ARG A 163 24.65 4.22 -20.18
CA ARG A 163 25.01 4.61 -18.81
C ARG A 163 25.12 6.12 -18.67
N HIS A 164 24.47 6.72 -17.68
CA HIS A 164 24.74 8.13 -17.33
C HIS A 164 24.58 9.11 -18.50
N ASN A 165 23.47 9.01 -19.23
CA ASN A 165 23.10 9.97 -20.27
C ASN A 165 21.88 10.80 -19.83
N TYR A 166 21.82 12.07 -20.23
CA TYR A 166 20.61 12.89 -20.11
C TYR A 166 19.93 12.99 -21.48
N ILE A 167 18.68 12.53 -21.55
CA ILE A 167 18.01 12.25 -22.82
C ILE A 167 16.64 12.97 -22.86
N LYS A 168 16.39 13.71 -23.95
CA LYS A 168 15.11 14.32 -24.26
C LYS A 168 14.78 14.20 -25.75
N CYS A 169 13.62 13.67 -26.12
CA CYS A 169 13.16 13.70 -27.50
C CYS A 169 11.65 13.68 -27.63
N ASP A 170 11.19 14.12 -28.80
CA ASP A 170 9.84 13.87 -29.30
C ASP A 170 9.70 12.45 -29.88
N ASN A 171 10.10 11.46 -29.07
CA ASN A 171 9.98 10.02 -29.29
C ASN A 171 10.46 9.30 -28.01
N SER A 172 10.57 7.98 -28.07
CA SER A 172 11.13 7.20 -26.98
C SER A 172 12.63 7.50 -26.78
N GLY A 173 13.03 7.64 -25.52
CA GLY A 173 14.38 8.03 -25.14
C GLY A 173 15.40 6.93 -25.42
N ILE A 174 15.16 5.74 -24.88
CA ILE A 174 15.99 4.55 -25.11
C ILE A 174 15.09 3.44 -25.65
N ARG A 175 15.39 2.93 -26.84
CA ARG A 175 14.50 2.01 -27.55
C ARG A 175 15.21 0.79 -28.12
N ARG A 176 14.53 -0.35 -28.08
CA ARG A 176 14.90 -1.58 -28.79
C ARG A 176 13.68 -2.22 -29.47
N ASP A 177 13.66 -2.14 -30.81
CA ASP A 177 12.61 -2.74 -31.65
C ASP A 177 12.86 -4.20 -32.03
N ASN A 178 14.12 -4.57 -32.14
CA ASN A 178 14.54 -5.86 -32.67
C ASN A 178 15.11 -6.75 -31.56
N SER A 179 15.45 -8.00 -31.90
CA SER A 179 15.99 -8.91 -30.89
C SER A 179 17.33 -8.43 -30.32
N GLY A 180 17.58 -8.65 -29.03
CA GLY A 180 18.87 -8.41 -28.39
C GLY A 180 18.87 -8.75 -26.90
N SER A 181 20.02 -9.03 -26.30
CA SER A 181 20.12 -9.56 -24.93
C SER A 181 21.21 -8.89 -24.10
N ASN A 182 21.17 -9.13 -22.79
CA ASN A 182 22.14 -8.67 -21.79
C ASN A 182 22.33 -7.14 -21.83
N MET A 183 21.23 -6.42 -22.04
CA MET A 183 21.25 -4.97 -22.15
C MET A 183 21.31 -4.34 -20.76
N LEU A 184 22.11 -3.29 -20.59
CA LEU A 184 22.21 -2.54 -19.34
C LEU A 184 21.86 -1.08 -19.57
N ILE A 185 20.76 -0.62 -18.96
CA ILE A 185 20.33 0.76 -18.97
C ILE A 185 20.43 1.29 -17.55
N GLU A 186 21.40 2.15 -17.27
CA GLU A 186 21.62 2.63 -15.90
C GLU A 186 22.06 4.07 -15.73
N PHE A 187 21.71 4.67 -14.60
CA PHE A 187 22.08 6.05 -14.25
C PHE A 187 21.67 7.11 -15.30
N ASN A 188 20.69 6.83 -16.17
CA ASN A 188 20.22 7.80 -17.15
C ASN A 188 19.13 8.69 -16.54
N GLU A 189 19.06 9.94 -16.98
CA GLU A 189 17.87 10.78 -16.80
C GLU A 189 17.16 10.87 -18.16
N VAL A 190 15.92 10.39 -18.23
CA VAL A 190 15.09 10.46 -19.44
C VAL A 190 13.89 11.35 -19.13
N ASP A 191 13.80 12.48 -19.83
CA ASP A 191 12.87 13.57 -19.53
C ASP A 191 12.11 14.00 -20.79
N ARG A 192 10.95 14.62 -20.58
CA ARG A 192 10.17 15.18 -21.70
C ARG A 192 10.88 16.42 -22.24
N PRO A 193 10.95 16.61 -23.57
CA PRO A 193 11.44 17.85 -24.16
C PRO A 193 10.58 19.05 -23.75
N SER A 194 11.15 20.26 -23.74
CA SER A 194 10.47 21.48 -23.27
C SER A 194 9.20 21.85 -24.05
N VAL A 195 9.09 21.37 -25.29
CA VAL A 195 7.91 21.58 -26.16
C VAL A 195 6.87 20.48 -26.06
N GLY A 196 7.11 19.47 -25.24
CA GLY A 196 6.25 18.28 -25.12
C GLY A 196 6.50 17.25 -26.23
N GLN A 197 5.74 16.16 -26.18
CA GLN A 197 5.75 15.08 -27.17
C GLN A 197 4.50 15.14 -28.04
N SER A 198 4.65 14.78 -29.31
CA SER A 198 3.59 14.76 -30.32
C SER A 198 2.69 13.51 -30.23
N ALA A 199 3.17 12.46 -29.58
CA ALA A 199 2.40 11.26 -29.24
C ALA A 199 2.73 10.80 -27.80
N THR A 200 2.09 9.73 -27.34
CA THR A 200 2.33 9.07 -26.05
C THR A 200 3.61 8.23 -26.14
N TYR A 201 4.75 8.87 -26.31
CA TYR A 201 6.03 8.17 -26.39
C TYR A 201 6.57 7.84 -24.99
N GLU A 202 7.22 6.69 -24.87
CA GLU A 202 7.71 6.15 -23.61
C GLU A 202 9.18 6.51 -23.37
N ALA A 203 9.62 6.68 -22.13
CA ALA A 203 11.04 6.99 -21.90
C ALA A 203 11.96 5.83 -22.28
N ILE A 204 11.62 4.61 -21.85
CA ILE A 204 12.37 3.39 -22.16
C ILE A 204 11.42 2.36 -22.75
N GLN A 205 11.73 1.87 -23.94
CA GLN A 205 10.85 0.95 -24.65
C GLN A 205 11.62 -0.26 -25.17
N LEU A 206 11.31 -1.43 -24.62
CA LEU A 206 11.95 -2.70 -24.96
C LEU A 206 10.90 -3.65 -25.52
N ILE A 207 10.65 -3.54 -26.83
CA ILE A 207 9.55 -4.24 -27.49
C ILE A 207 10.00 -5.39 -28.40
N GLY A 208 11.29 -5.46 -28.76
CA GLY A 208 11.88 -6.63 -29.43
C GLY A 208 12.20 -7.78 -28.46
N ALA A 209 12.37 -9.01 -28.97
CA ALA A 209 12.72 -10.16 -28.14
C ALA A 209 14.08 -9.98 -27.42
N GLY A 210 14.21 -10.44 -26.18
CA GLY A 210 15.47 -10.32 -25.45
C GLY A 210 15.56 -11.17 -24.20
N SER A 211 16.76 -11.25 -23.65
CA SER A 211 17.02 -11.99 -22.42
C SER A 211 18.04 -11.31 -21.52
N ASN A 212 17.82 -11.37 -20.21
CA ASN A 212 18.72 -10.88 -19.16
C ASN A 212 19.00 -9.37 -19.26
N ASP A 213 18.00 -8.59 -19.67
CA ASP A 213 18.11 -7.14 -19.71
C ASP A 213 17.93 -6.56 -18.30
N THR A 214 18.64 -5.46 -18.01
CA THR A 214 18.59 -4.77 -16.71
C THR A 214 18.38 -3.28 -16.92
N ILE A 215 17.34 -2.73 -16.30
CA ILE A 215 17.06 -1.29 -16.19
C ILE A 215 17.22 -0.92 -14.71
N GLN A 216 18.22 -0.11 -14.38
CA GLN A 216 18.50 0.23 -12.98
C GLN A 216 18.98 1.65 -12.73
N TYR A 217 18.63 2.23 -11.59
CA TYR A 217 19.15 3.54 -11.16
C TYR A 217 18.87 4.69 -12.15
N ASN A 218 17.82 4.60 -12.95
CA ASN A 218 17.43 5.67 -13.87
C ASN A 218 16.39 6.60 -13.24
N LEU A 219 16.42 7.87 -13.63
CA LEU A 219 15.35 8.83 -13.38
C LEU A 219 14.53 8.98 -14.67
N VAL A 220 13.32 8.47 -14.66
CA VAL A 220 12.39 8.48 -15.80
C VAL A 220 11.22 9.39 -15.47
N LYS A 221 11.11 10.53 -16.16
CA LYS A 221 10.15 11.55 -15.77
C LYS A 221 9.46 12.28 -16.91
N ASN A 222 8.28 12.79 -16.57
CA ASN A 222 7.48 13.74 -17.34
C ASN A 222 7.04 13.25 -18.74
N GLN A 223 7.25 11.98 -19.09
CA GLN A 223 6.88 11.49 -20.42
C GLN A 223 5.37 11.64 -20.64
N ARG A 224 4.98 11.91 -21.89
CA ARG A 224 3.58 11.92 -22.27
C ARG A 224 3.04 10.49 -22.30
N GLY A 225 3.81 9.52 -22.78
CA GLY A 225 3.47 8.09 -22.67
C GLY A 225 3.92 7.48 -21.35
N ALA A 226 3.98 6.15 -21.32
CA ALA A 226 4.46 5.41 -20.17
C ALA A 226 5.92 5.76 -19.81
N GLY A 227 6.30 5.59 -18.55
CA GLY A 227 7.72 5.63 -18.18
C GLY A 227 8.50 4.49 -18.84
N SER A 228 7.94 3.27 -18.88
CA SER A 228 8.50 2.17 -19.65
C SER A 228 7.44 1.25 -20.25
N GLU A 229 7.63 0.86 -21.51
CA GLU A 229 6.90 -0.23 -22.15
C GLU A 229 7.82 -1.43 -22.38
N LEU A 230 7.40 -2.58 -21.85
CA LEU A 230 8.19 -3.80 -21.79
C LEU A 230 7.40 -4.94 -22.43
N GLY A 231 7.84 -5.38 -23.61
CA GLY A 231 7.12 -6.32 -24.46
C GLY A 231 6.07 -5.64 -25.36
N TYR A 232 5.61 -6.35 -26.39
CA TYR A 232 4.66 -5.81 -27.39
C TYR A 232 3.80 -6.88 -28.05
N ASN A 233 4.41 -7.99 -28.48
CA ASN A 233 3.68 -9.11 -29.10
C ASN A 233 4.28 -10.47 -28.67
N PRO A 234 3.55 -11.59 -28.86
CA PRO A 234 4.00 -12.91 -28.39
C PRO A 234 5.28 -13.42 -29.07
N ALA A 235 5.68 -12.82 -30.20
CA ALA A 235 6.92 -13.14 -30.90
C ALA A 235 8.13 -12.35 -30.34
N SER A 236 7.90 -11.33 -29.51
CA SER A 236 8.91 -10.39 -29.01
C SER A 236 9.13 -10.56 -27.51
N VAL A 237 9.47 -11.79 -27.14
CA VAL A 237 9.56 -12.23 -25.75
C VAL A 237 10.75 -11.60 -25.04
N VAL A 238 10.52 -10.88 -23.94
CA VAL A 238 11.57 -10.42 -23.03
C VAL A 238 11.63 -11.36 -21.82
N THR A 239 12.75 -12.07 -21.66
CA THR A 239 12.97 -13.05 -20.58
C THR A 239 13.98 -12.52 -19.56
N ASN A 240 13.81 -12.87 -18.28
CA ASN A 240 14.72 -12.48 -17.19
C ASN A 240 15.01 -10.97 -17.15
N LEU A 241 13.98 -10.16 -17.38
CA LEU A 241 14.09 -8.71 -17.29
C LEU A 241 14.12 -8.29 -15.83
N ILE A 242 15.08 -7.42 -15.48
CA ILE A 242 15.17 -6.81 -14.16
C ILE A 242 14.94 -5.31 -14.31
N VAL A 243 13.93 -4.78 -13.63
CA VAL A 243 13.68 -3.34 -13.49
C VAL A 243 13.81 -3.02 -12.01
N GLN A 244 14.92 -2.39 -11.62
CA GLN A 244 15.21 -2.19 -10.20
C GLN A 244 15.72 -0.79 -9.85
N GLU A 245 15.33 -0.27 -8.69
CA GLU A 245 15.94 0.94 -8.12
C GLU A 245 15.89 2.16 -9.06
N ASN A 246 14.89 2.23 -9.94
CA ASN A 246 14.61 3.38 -10.77
C ASN A 246 13.57 4.29 -10.10
N THR A 247 13.48 5.53 -10.54
CA THR A 247 12.39 6.43 -10.19
C THR A 247 11.60 6.80 -11.44
N TYR A 248 10.32 6.41 -11.46
CA TYR A 248 9.33 6.72 -12.48
C TYR A 248 8.35 7.77 -11.94
N THR A 249 8.39 9.00 -12.45
CA THR A 249 7.54 10.06 -11.91
C THR A 249 6.98 11.03 -12.93
N ASN A 250 5.72 11.42 -12.74
CA ASN A 250 5.01 12.35 -13.64
C ASN A 250 4.93 11.89 -15.10
N ASN A 251 5.10 10.58 -15.37
CA ASN A 251 4.87 10.03 -16.71
C ASN A 251 3.37 9.86 -16.97
N GLY A 252 3.01 9.64 -18.23
CA GLY A 252 1.61 9.53 -18.64
C GLY A 252 0.84 10.84 -18.50
N LYS A 253 1.51 12.00 -18.64
CA LYS A 253 0.90 13.32 -18.42
C LYS A 253 1.11 14.28 -19.58
N GLU A 254 0.07 15.03 -19.87
CA GLU A 254 0.14 16.21 -20.75
C GLU A 254 0.98 17.33 -20.13
N LEU A 255 1.34 18.36 -20.91
CA LEU A 255 2.04 19.54 -20.39
C LEU A 255 1.22 20.29 -19.32
N SER A 256 -0.11 20.19 -19.38
CA SER A 256 -1.04 20.72 -18.38
C SER A 256 -0.98 19.99 -17.04
N GLY A 257 -0.32 18.81 -16.99
CA GLY A 257 -0.30 17.92 -15.82
C GLY A 257 -1.50 16.98 -15.73
N LEU A 258 -2.46 17.08 -16.65
CA LEU A 258 -3.56 16.12 -16.78
C LEU A 258 -3.05 14.77 -17.32
N PRO A 259 -3.77 13.65 -17.05
CA PRO A 259 -3.47 12.37 -17.67
C PRO A 259 -3.47 12.47 -19.21
N SER A 260 -2.55 11.76 -19.85
CA SER A 260 -2.52 11.59 -21.31
C SER A 260 -3.38 10.39 -21.74
N ASP A 261 -3.34 10.06 -23.04
CA ASP A 261 -4.00 8.87 -23.60
C ASP A 261 -3.30 7.54 -23.20
N GLU A 262 -2.10 7.61 -22.61
CA GLU A 262 -1.36 6.47 -22.07
C GLU A 262 -0.83 6.82 -20.67
N PRO A 263 -1.71 6.86 -19.66
CA PRO A 263 -1.39 7.45 -18.36
C PRO A 263 -0.67 6.46 -17.42
N LEU A 264 0.45 5.87 -17.85
CA LEU A 264 1.08 4.75 -17.12
C LEU A 264 2.46 5.08 -16.54
N GLY A 265 2.80 4.46 -15.40
CA GLY A 265 4.18 4.45 -14.90
C GLY A 265 5.04 3.43 -15.66
N ILE A 266 4.68 2.16 -15.54
CA ILE A 266 5.33 1.03 -16.22
C ILE A 266 4.23 0.14 -16.81
N ILE A 267 4.43 -0.35 -18.03
CA ILE A 267 3.61 -1.42 -18.60
C ILE A 267 4.48 -2.62 -18.99
N VAL A 268 3.99 -3.81 -18.62
CA VAL A 268 4.50 -5.10 -19.07
C VAL A 268 3.40 -5.77 -19.87
N ARG A 269 3.65 -6.08 -21.14
CA ARG A 269 2.63 -6.67 -22.01
C ARG A 269 3.11 -7.81 -22.89
N THR A 270 2.23 -8.79 -23.06
CA THR A 270 2.31 -9.80 -24.13
C THR A 270 3.63 -10.60 -24.14
N ILE A 271 4.16 -10.92 -22.96
CA ILE A 271 5.35 -11.75 -22.81
C ILE A 271 4.93 -13.23 -22.71
N ASN A 272 5.65 -14.12 -23.39
CA ASN A 272 5.40 -15.57 -23.32
C ASN A 272 5.64 -16.13 -21.91
N ASP A 273 4.83 -17.12 -21.56
CA ASP A 273 4.81 -17.88 -20.30
C ASP A 273 6.15 -18.38 -19.78
N GLY A 274 7.20 -18.48 -20.60
CA GLY A 274 8.54 -18.91 -20.18
C GLY A 274 9.40 -17.84 -19.52
N SER A 275 8.89 -16.62 -19.37
CA SER A 275 9.67 -15.43 -19.00
C SER A 275 9.40 -15.02 -17.57
N ILE A 276 10.42 -14.55 -16.85
CA ILE A 276 10.25 -13.89 -15.55
C ILE A 276 10.62 -12.41 -15.73
N VAL A 277 9.74 -11.52 -15.29
CA VAL A 277 10.03 -10.08 -15.18
C VAL A 277 10.04 -9.74 -13.70
N ASN A 278 11.11 -9.09 -13.23
CA ASN A 278 11.26 -8.68 -11.84
C ASN A 278 11.27 -7.15 -11.77
N ILE A 279 10.19 -6.55 -11.28
CA ILE A 279 10.09 -5.12 -11.01
C ILE A 279 10.24 -4.94 -9.50
N ARG A 280 11.36 -4.38 -9.03
CA ARG A 280 11.59 -4.27 -7.59
C ARG A 280 12.33 -3.04 -7.12
N LYS A 281 11.96 -2.55 -5.93
CA LYS A 281 12.62 -1.40 -5.27
C LYS A 281 12.65 -0.12 -6.12
N ASN A 282 11.71 0.03 -7.06
CA ASN A 282 11.53 1.28 -7.79
C ASN A 282 10.66 2.24 -6.99
N ILE A 283 10.81 3.54 -7.23
CA ILE A 283 9.82 4.56 -6.84
C ILE A 283 8.95 4.82 -8.06
N ILE A 284 7.64 4.63 -7.96
CA ILE A 284 6.67 4.81 -9.05
C ILE A 284 5.58 5.71 -8.53
N ALA A 285 5.68 7.01 -8.83
CA ALA A 285 4.86 7.99 -8.14
C ALA A 285 4.44 9.17 -8.99
N ASN A 286 3.24 9.69 -8.72
CA ASN A 286 2.67 10.85 -9.39
C ASN A 286 2.49 10.65 -10.90
N ASN A 287 2.34 9.42 -11.39
CA ASN A 287 2.05 9.18 -12.80
C ASN A 287 0.58 9.50 -13.12
N GLY A 288 0.25 9.69 -14.40
CA GLY A 288 -1.07 10.15 -14.83
C GLY A 288 -2.24 9.21 -14.54
N GLY A 289 -1.96 7.93 -14.25
CA GLY A 289 -2.93 6.85 -14.05
C GLY A 289 -2.22 5.69 -13.37
N THR A 290 -2.49 4.43 -13.75
CA THR A 290 -1.90 3.25 -13.11
C THR A 290 -0.37 3.29 -12.97
N GLY A 291 0.11 2.91 -11.78
CA GLY A 291 1.55 2.81 -11.48
C GLY A 291 2.24 1.72 -12.32
N ILE A 292 1.82 0.46 -12.16
CA ILE A 292 2.28 -0.69 -12.96
C ILE A 292 1.08 -1.39 -13.56
N LEU A 293 1.04 -1.50 -14.88
CA LEU A 293 0.06 -2.30 -15.60
C LEU A 293 0.70 -3.60 -16.11
N VAL A 294 0.10 -4.74 -15.74
CA VAL A 294 0.43 -6.04 -16.32
C VAL A 294 -0.70 -6.43 -17.26
N GLN A 295 -0.39 -6.56 -18.55
CA GLN A 295 -1.39 -6.79 -19.59
C GLN A 295 -1.11 -8.09 -20.36
N ASP A 296 -2.08 -9.01 -20.35
CA ASP A 296 -2.05 -10.25 -21.14
C ASP A 296 -0.71 -11.02 -21.00
N THR A 297 -0.15 -11.03 -19.78
CA THR A 297 1.12 -11.69 -19.48
C THR A 297 1.22 -12.11 -18.02
N ARG A 298 2.17 -13.01 -17.72
CA ARG A 298 2.30 -13.68 -16.44
C ARG A 298 3.74 -13.75 -15.99
N ARG A 299 3.94 -14.14 -14.73
CA ARG A 299 5.23 -14.25 -14.04
C ARG A 299 5.96 -12.91 -13.94
N VAL A 300 5.17 -11.86 -13.72
CA VAL A 300 5.67 -10.52 -13.40
C VAL A 300 5.70 -10.39 -11.87
N GLN A 301 6.90 -10.54 -11.31
CA GLN A 301 7.13 -10.31 -9.89
C GLN A 301 7.24 -8.82 -9.62
N ILE A 302 6.37 -8.30 -8.77
CA ILE A 302 6.37 -6.90 -8.34
C ILE A 302 6.68 -6.90 -6.85
N SER A 303 7.89 -6.48 -6.46
CA SER A 303 8.37 -6.67 -5.08
C SER A 303 9.04 -5.42 -4.53
N GLN A 304 8.64 -5.00 -3.33
CA GLN A 304 9.27 -3.91 -2.58
C GLN A 304 9.35 -2.57 -3.33
N ASN A 305 8.46 -2.31 -4.30
CA ASN A 305 8.36 -1.01 -4.94
C ASN A 305 7.64 -0.01 -4.02
N SER A 306 7.99 1.27 -4.11
CA SER A 306 7.26 2.36 -3.48
C SER A 306 6.34 2.97 -4.53
N ILE A 307 5.04 2.66 -4.44
CA ILE A 307 4.00 3.04 -5.40
C ILE A 307 3.00 3.95 -4.70
N PHE A 308 2.86 5.20 -5.14
CA PHE A 308 1.98 6.19 -4.48
C PHE A 308 1.64 7.42 -5.34
N ASN A 309 0.54 8.10 -5.01
CA ASN A 309 -0.04 9.23 -5.75
C ASN A 309 -0.21 8.98 -7.27
N ASN A 310 -0.36 7.74 -7.75
CA ASN A 310 -0.58 7.52 -9.17
C ASN A 310 -2.07 7.65 -9.52
N GLY A 311 -2.36 8.40 -10.59
CA GLY A 311 -3.73 8.72 -10.97
C GLY A 311 -4.32 9.89 -10.18
N PRO A 312 -4.26 11.15 -10.65
CA PRO A 312 -4.71 12.29 -9.86
C PRO A 312 -6.21 12.22 -9.51
N THR A 313 -6.53 12.52 -8.25
CA THR A 313 -7.90 12.56 -7.72
C THR A 313 -8.80 13.50 -8.52
N GLY A 314 -10.01 13.06 -8.86
CA GLY A 314 -10.97 13.88 -9.61
C GLY A 314 -10.66 14.00 -11.10
N SER A 315 -9.67 13.26 -11.62
CA SER A 315 -9.57 13.05 -13.05
C SER A 315 -10.83 12.34 -13.55
N THR A 316 -11.53 12.95 -14.52
CA THR A 316 -12.65 12.32 -15.22
C THR A 316 -12.19 11.31 -16.27
N PHE A 317 -10.88 11.11 -16.37
CA PHE A 317 -10.25 10.15 -17.26
C PHE A 317 -10.22 8.78 -16.57
N GLY A 318 -11.15 7.90 -16.95
CA GLY A 318 -11.21 6.51 -16.49
C GLY A 318 -11.47 6.38 -14.98
N THR A 319 -12.74 6.42 -14.56
CA THR A 319 -13.14 6.31 -13.15
C THR A 319 -12.88 4.94 -12.50
N THR A 320 -12.18 4.04 -13.19
CA THR A 320 -11.87 2.66 -12.76
C THR A 320 -10.38 2.33 -12.79
N ALA A 321 -9.50 3.26 -13.22
CA ALA A 321 -8.18 2.91 -13.79
C ALA A 321 -6.96 3.57 -13.12
N ASN A 322 -7.04 3.87 -11.82
CA ASN A 322 -5.96 4.54 -11.08
C ASN A 322 -5.44 3.65 -9.96
N LEU A 323 -4.97 2.46 -10.31
CA LEU A 323 -4.42 1.51 -9.34
C LEU A 323 -2.90 1.64 -9.23
N GLY A 324 -2.35 1.32 -8.06
CA GLY A 324 -0.89 1.19 -7.94
C GLY A 324 -0.35 0.05 -8.81
N ILE A 325 -1.07 -1.08 -8.83
CA ILE A 325 -0.83 -2.26 -9.66
C ILE A 325 -2.17 -2.68 -10.26
N ASP A 326 -2.19 -2.95 -11.56
CA ASP A 326 -3.40 -3.32 -12.30
C ASP A 326 -3.12 -4.56 -13.15
N LEU A 327 -4.01 -5.56 -13.06
CA LEU A 327 -3.92 -6.82 -13.79
C LEU A 327 -5.00 -6.89 -14.87
N ARG A 328 -4.64 -6.49 -16.10
CA ARG A 328 -5.59 -6.41 -17.20
C ARG A 328 -5.56 -7.63 -18.10
N THR A 329 -6.72 -8.22 -18.36
CA THR A 329 -6.87 -9.38 -19.24
C THR A 329 -7.79 -9.11 -20.44
N GLY A 330 -7.47 -9.70 -21.60
CA GLY A 330 -8.45 -9.95 -22.67
C GLY A 330 -8.61 -8.81 -23.66
N ASN A 331 -7.61 -7.95 -23.82
CA ASN A 331 -7.75 -6.75 -24.65
C ASN A 331 -6.60 -6.54 -25.66
N ASN A 332 -5.36 -6.98 -25.39
CA ASN A 332 -4.15 -6.67 -26.17
C ASN A 332 -4.16 -5.27 -26.82
N VAL A 333 -4.72 -4.30 -26.09
CA VAL A 333 -4.91 -2.94 -26.58
C VAL A 333 -3.54 -2.30 -26.56
N ASP A 334 -3.22 -1.60 -27.65
CA ASP A 334 -2.04 -0.75 -27.70
C ASP A 334 -2.17 0.34 -26.61
N PRO A 335 -1.20 0.48 -25.70
CA PRO A 335 -1.20 1.49 -24.65
C PRO A 335 -1.46 2.91 -25.16
N ASN A 336 -0.99 3.23 -26.36
CA ASN A 336 -1.24 4.52 -27.01
C ASN A 336 -2.72 4.79 -27.32
N THR A 337 -3.54 3.73 -27.25
CA THR A 337 -4.98 3.75 -27.48
C THR A 337 -5.78 3.33 -26.25
N MET A 338 -5.13 3.16 -25.08
CA MET A 338 -5.80 2.84 -23.83
C MET A 338 -6.59 4.06 -23.32
N ASN A 339 -7.68 4.36 -24.02
CA ASN A 339 -8.65 5.33 -23.61
C ASN A 339 -9.50 4.79 -22.45
N THR A 340 -9.25 5.27 -21.23
CA THR A 340 -10.18 5.25 -20.05
C THR A 340 -10.74 3.91 -19.55
N ASN A 341 -10.52 2.77 -20.19
CA ASN A 341 -11.18 1.51 -19.85
C ASN A 341 -10.17 0.46 -19.43
N ILE A 342 -9.40 0.73 -18.38
CA ILE A 342 -8.76 -0.35 -17.61
C ILE A 342 -9.82 -0.93 -16.67
N ASP A 343 -9.82 -2.26 -16.55
CA ASP A 343 -10.85 -3.09 -15.88
C ASP A 343 -10.95 -2.82 -14.37
N GLY A 344 -9.99 -2.09 -13.81
CA GLY A 344 -9.95 -1.75 -12.40
C GLY A 344 -9.61 -2.96 -11.56
N VAL A 345 -10.01 -2.96 -10.29
CA VAL A 345 -9.59 -4.01 -9.37
C VAL A 345 -10.03 -5.39 -9.87
N THR A 346 -9.06 -6.27 -10.05
CA THR A 346 -9.26 -7.70 -10.29
C THR A 346 -9.68 -8.36 -8.97
N ALA A 347 -10.98 -8.45 -8.75
CA ALA A 347 -11.55 -8.95 -7.50
C ALA A 347 -11.21 -10.41 -7.23
N ASN A 348 -11.03 -10.78 -5.96
CA ASN A 348 -10.72 -12.16 -5.61
C ASN A 348 -11.86 -13.09 -6.01
N ASP A 349 -11.54 -14.15 -6.74
CA ASP A 349 -12.53 -15.14 -7.21
C ASP A 349 -12.18 -16.58 -6.78
N GLY A 350 -11.01 -16.77 -6.17
CA GLY A 350 -10.51 -18.05 -5.67
C GLY A 350 -9.95 -18.95 -6.76
N ASN A 351 -9.83 -18.47 -8.01
CA ASN A 351 -9.37 -19.27 -9.14
C ASN A 351 -8.08 -18.70 -9.71
N LYS A 352 -7.22 -19.59 -10.22
CA LYS A 352 -6.07 -19.21 -11.03
C LYS A 352 -6.32 -19.52 -12.49
N SER A 353 -6.12 -18.56 -13.37
CA SER A 353 -6.33 -18.73 -14.80
C SER A 353 -5.10 -18.34 -15.61
N SER A 354 -4.56 -19.26 -16.40
CA SER A 354 -3.47 -18.96 -17.33
C SER A 354 -3.85 -17.98 -18.45
N LEU A 355 -5.13 -17.67 -18.57
CA LEU A 355 -5.63 -16.67 -19.51
C LEU A 355 -5.55 -15.25 -18.93
N GLU A 356 -5.36 -15.12 -17.62
CA GLU A 356 -5.36 -13.84 -16.91
C GLU A 356 -3.94 -13.31 -16.67
N ALA A 357 -3.83 -11.99 -16.63
CA ALA A 357 -2.63 -11.30 -16.20
C ALA A 357 -2.21 -11.79 -14.82
N ASN A 358 -0.93 -12.15 -14.66
CA ASN A 358 -0.41 -12.78 -13.45
C ASN A 358 -1.30 -13.91 -12.88
N ASN A 359 -1.85 -14.74 -13.77
CA ASN A 359 -2.68 -15.90 -13.43
C ASN A 359 -3.96 -15.56 -12.65
N GLY A 360 -4.40 -14.30 -12.63
CA GLY A 360 -5.51 -13.88 -11.78
C GLY A 360 -5.20 -14.05 -10.30
N THR A 361 -3.93 -13.89 -9.90
CA THR A 361 -3.53 -14.14 -8.50
C THR A 361 -4.29 -13.21 -7.56
N ASP A 362 -5.14 -13.78 -6.71
CA ASP A 362 -5.86 -13.07 -5.65
C ASP A 362 -4.92 -12.31 -4.71
N TYR A 363 -5.35 -11.13 -4.28
CA TYR A 363 -4.65 -10.35 -3.26
C TYR A 363 -5.00 -10.83 -1.84
N PRO A 364 -4.19 -10.50 -0.82
CA PRO A 364 -4.47 -10.89 0.56
C PRO A 364 -5.73 -10.23 1.11
N ILE A 365 -6.57 -10.99 1.81
CA ILE A 365 -7.65 -10.46 2.64
C ILE A 365 -7.13 -10.34 4.06
N ILE A 366 -6.80 -9.12 4.47
CA ILE A 366 -6.34 -8.84 5.83
C ILE A 366 -7.57 -8.69 6.73
N THR A 367 -7.67 -9.56 7.73
CA THR A 367 -8.77 -9.58 8.70
C THR A 367 -8.43 -8.80 9.98
N SER A 368 -7.14 -8.69 10.31
CA SER A 368 -6.67 -7.92 11.45
C SER A 368 -5.24 -7.45 11.25
N ALA A 369 -4.92 -6.28 11.80
CA ALA A 369 -3.58 -5.71 11.86
C ALA A 369 -3.41 -4.97 13.20
N PHE A 370 -2.58 -5.52 14.08
CA PHE A 370 -2.41 -5.04 15.45
C PHE A 370 -0.98 -4.64 15.73
N ILE A 371 -0.77 -3.39 16.17
CA ILE A 371 0.54 -2.88 16.54
C ILE A 371 0.73 -2.85 18.05
N LYS A 372 1.93 -3.25 18.48
CA LYS A 372 2.43 -3.10 19.85
C LYS A 372 3.92 -2.82 19.83
N GLY A 373 4.31 -1.63 20.29
CA GLY A 373 5.71 -1.21 20.25
C GLY A 373 6.24 -1.26 18.81
N THR A 374 7.24 -2.10 18.56
CA THR A 374 7.86 -2.30 17.23
C THR A 374 7.45 -3.64 16.60
N THR A 375 6.31 -4.19 16.99
CA THR A 375 5.79 -5.46 16.47
C THR A 375 4.40 -5.23 15.89
N LEU A 376 4.18 -5.73 14.67
CA LEU A 376 2.88 -5.70 13.99
C LEU A 376 2.45 -7.14 13.71
N ARG A 377 1.33 -7.56 14.30
CA ARG A 377 0.70 -8.84 13.99
C ARG A 377 -0.37 -8.64 12.92
N ILE A 378 -0.41 -9.51 11.92
CA ILE A 378 -1.33 -9.41 10.78
C ILE A 378 -1.91 -10.79 10.52
N GLN A 379 -3.23 -10.88 10.40
CA GLN A 379 -3.92 -12.15 10.14
C GLN A 379 -4.85 -12.04 8.94
N GLY A 380 -5.01 -13.14 8.22
CA GLY A 380 -5.89 -13.19 7.07
C GLY A 380 -5.72 -14.46 6.24
N PHE A 381 -6.11 -14.37 4.98
CA PHE A 381 -5.95 -15.44 3.99
C PHE A 381 -5.79 -14.83 2.59
N VAL A 382 -5.35 -15.63 1.63
CA VAL A 382 -5.42 -15.30 0.19
C VAL A 382 -6.46 -16.23 -0.45
N GLY A 383 -7.29 -15.70 -1.34
CA GLY A 383 -8.45 -16.41 -1.90
C GLY A 383 -9.78 -15.74 -1.55
N ILE A 384 -10.86 -16.53 -1.59
CA ILE A 384 -12.24 -16.08 -1.23
C ILE A 384 -12.65 -16.46 0.20
N ALA A 385 -11.94 -17.38 0.83
CA ALA A 385 -12.18 -17.82 2.20
C ALA A 385 -10.91 -18.44 2.83
N PRO A 386 -10.82 -18.52 4.17
CA PRO A 386 -9.77 -19.26 4.83
C PRO A 386 -9.70 -20.72 4.37
N GLY A 387 -8.50 -21.28 4.29
CA GLY A 387 -8.26 -22.66 3.90
C GLY A 387 -8.08 -22.90 2.40
N ASP A 388 -8.01 -21.85 1.59
CA ASP A 388 -7.79 -21.95 0.15
C ASP A 388 -6.36 -22.41 -0.19
N THR A 389 -6.24 -23.69 -0.56
CA THR A 389 -4.94 -24.33 -0.82
C THR A 389 -4.27 -23.86 -2.10
N ASP A 390 -5.01 -23.24 -3.03
CA ASP A 390 -4.42 -22.80 -4.30
C ASP A 390 -3.42 -21.66 -4.07
N TYR A 391 -3.58 -20.92 -2.97
CA TYR A 391 -2.68 -19.83 -2.55
C TYR A 391 -1.69 -20.23 -1.45
N ALA A 392 -1.47 -21.52 -1.26
CA ALA A 392 -0.48 -22.03 -0.32
C ALA A 392 0.94 -21.55 -0.63
N ASN A 393 1.69 -21.22 0.42
CA ASN A 393 3.09 -20.76 0.34
C ASN A 393 3.30 -19.50 -0.52
N SER A 394 2.28 -18.65 -0.66
CA SER A 394 2.40 -17.35 -1.33
C SER A 394 3.17 -16.38 -0.44
N VAL A 395 4.10 -15.63 -1.03
CA VAL A 395 4.83 -14.57 -0.33
C VAL A 395 3.92 -13.36 -0.23
N LEU A 396 3.74 -12.84 0.99
CA LEU A 396 2.97 -11.64 1.27
C LEU A 396 3.92 -10.49 1.52
N GLU A 397 3.75 -9.37 0.83
CA GLU A 397 4.48 -8.13 1.12
C GLU A 397 3.50 -7.08 1.65
N PHE A 398 3.81 -6.49 2.80
CA PHE A 398 2.95 -5.50 3.46
C PHE A 398 3.50 -4.09 3.32
N PHE A 399 2.60 -3.13 3.11
CA PHE A 399 2.95 -1.74 2.84
C PHE A 399 2.07 -0.78 3.65
N LEU A 400 2.66 0.32 4.12
CA LEU A 400 1.85 1.49 4.45
C LEU A 400 1.20 1.97 3.17
N ALA A 401 -0.13 2.06 3.19
CA ALA A 401 -0.91 2.44 2.04
C ALA A 401 -1.00 3.96 1.90
N ASP A 402 -0.98 4.43 0.65
CA ASP A 402 -1.47 5.73 0.24
C ASP A 402 -2.93 5.55 -0.22
N ASP A 403 -3.88 6.29 0.36
CA ASP A 403 -5.27 6.31 -0.10
C ASP A 403 -5.64 7.73 -0.53
N ASP A 404 -5.53 7.99 -1.82
CA ASP A 404 -6.01 9.19 -2.48
C ASP A 404 -7.44 9.01 -3.04
N GLY A 405 -8.09 7.87 -2.74
CA GLY A 405 -9.52 7.64 -2.98
C GLY A 405 -9.88 7.32 -4.43
N ASN A 406 -8.91 7.01 -5.28
CA ASN A 406 -9.07 6.75 -6.72
C ASN A 406 -9.02 5.25 -7.10
N ASN A 407 -8.70 4.37 -6.14
CA ASN A 407 -8.30 2.97 -6.34
C ASN A 407 -9.34 2.00 -5.77
N LYS A 408 -10.62 2.25 -6.10
CA LYS A 408 -11.74 1.51 -5.52
C LYS A 408 -12.22 0.37 -6.39
N GLY A 409 -12.60 -0.74 -5.76
CA GLY A 409 -13.15 -1.90 -6.45
C GLY A 409 -13.81 -2.91 -5.52
N GLN A 410 -14.17 -4.06 -6.10
CA GLN A 410 -14.75 -5.19 -5.37
C GLN A 410 -13.67 -5.93 -4.57
N ILE A 411 -14.06 -6.52 -3.44
CA ILE A 411 -13.18 -7.42 -2.68
C ILE A 411 -13.29 -8.83 -3.25
N PHE A 412 -14.52 -9.31 -3.40
CA PHE A 412 -14.80 -10.61 -4.00
C PHE A 412 -15.60 -10.42 -5.27
N ALA A 413 -15.33 -11.25 -6.28
CA ALA A 413 -16.03 -11.22 -7.55
C ALA A 413 -17.55 -11.29 -7.32
N GLY A 414 -18.27 -10.22 -7.73
CA GLY A 414 -19.73 -10.15 -7.62
C GLY A 414 -20.27 -9.73 -6.25
N ASP A 415 -19.44 -9.29 -5.30
CA ASP A 415 -19.91 -8.83 -3.98
C ASP A 415 -20.64 -7.48 -4.00
N GLY A 416 -20.59 -6.76 -5.13
CA GLY A 416 -21.22 -5.47 -5.32
C GLY A 416 -20.60 -4.33 -4.49
N LYS A 417 -19.45 -4.55 -3.85
CA LYS A 417 -18.75 -3.54 -3.06
C LYS A 417 -17.88 -2.65 -3.94
N ASN A 418 -17.52 -1.50 -3.38
CA ASN A 418 -16.61 -0.54 -4.00
C ASN A 418 -15.74 0.09 -2.89
N VAL A 419 -14.69 -0.61 -2.47
CA VAL A 419 -13.81 -0.26 -1.35
C VAL A 419 -12.43 0.16 -1.84
N SER A 420 -11.68 0.94 -1.07
CA SER A 420 -10.31 1.34 -1.44
C SER A 420 -9.31 0.18 -1.32
N HIS A 421 -8.40 0.06 -2.29
CA HIS A 421 -7.28 -0.89 -2.31
C HIS A 421 -5.92 -0.23 -2.01
N GLY A 422 -5.85 1.10 -2.02
CA GLY A 422 -4.62 1.83 -1.72
C GLY A 422 -3.51 1.64 -2.76
N GLU A 423 -2.40 2.33 -2.52
CA GLU A 423 -1.13 2.08 -3.18
C GLU A 423 -0.03 1.80 -2.14
N GLY A 424 0.83 0.81 -2.39
CA GLY A 424 1.90 0.43 -1.47
C GLY A 424 3.06 1.42 -1.44
N LYS A 425 2.97 2.44 -0.60
CA LYS A 425 3.95 3.54 -0.53
C LYS A 425 5.24 3.17 0.18
N VAL A 426 5.16 2.53 1.34
CA VAL A 426 6.34 2.18 2.14
C VAL A 426 6.27 0.70 2.48
N TYR A 427 7.23 -0.06 1.95
CA TYR A 427 7.41 -1.46 2.32
C TYR A 427 7.71 -1.59 3.82
N ILE A 428 6.97 -2.45 4.50
CA ILE A 428 7.11 -2.72 5.93
C ILE A 428 7.97 -3.96 6.12
N ASP A 429 7.44 -5.12 5.73
CA ASP A 429 8.09 -6.43 5.81
C ASP A 429 7.26 -7.45 5.01
N SER A 430 7.65 -8.72 5.05
CA SER A 430 6.97 -9.83 4.37
C SER A 430 6.73 -11.03 5.28
N CYS A 431 5.81 -11.88 4.87
CA CYS A 431 5.68 -13.23 5.40
C CYS A 431 5.20 -14.20 4.32
N THR A 432 4.80 -15.41 4.69
CA THR A 432 4.33 -16.43 3.75
C THR A 432 3.06 -17.06 4.28
N THR A 433 2.09 -17.31 3.41
CA THR A 433 0.89 -18.08 3.77
C THR A 433 1.27 -19.52 4.16
N GLY A 434 0.46 -20.13 5.02
CA GLY A 434 0.55 -21.55 5.32
C GLY A 434 0.19 -22.42 4.12
N SER A 435 0.18 -23.73 4.33
CA SER A 435 -0.18 -24.71 3.29
C SER A 435 -1.66 -24.65 2.87
N ASN A 436 -2.45 -23.81 3.50
CA ASN A 436 -3.89 -23.65 3.31
C ASN A 436 -4.27 -22.21 2.94
N GLY A 437 -3.32 -21.38 2.48
CA GLY A 437 -3.59 -19.99 2.08
C GLY A 437 -3.80 -18.99 3.23
N ASP A 438 -3.96 -19.48 4.47
CA ASP A 438 -4.10 -18.64 5.66
C ASP A 438 -2.76 -18.06 6.12
N PHE A 439 -2.79 -16.92 6.81
CA PHE A 439 -1.61 -16.34 7.43
C PHE A 439 -1.91 -15.72 8.81
N ASP A 440 -0.95 -15.86 9.72
CA ASP A 440 -0.89 -15.20 11.02
C ASP A 440 0.57 -14.80 11.27
N CYS A 441 0.91 -13.61 10.81
CA CYS A 441 2.27 -13.12 10.70
C CYS A 441 2.59 -12.16 11.84
N THR A 442 3.78 -12.28 12.42
CA THR A 442 4.31 -11.32 13.39
C THR A 442 5.54 -10.65 12.79
N LEU A 443 5.37 -9.42 12.31
CA LEU A 443 6.44 -8.60 11.76
C LEU A 443 7.17 -7.89 12.90
N SER A 444 8.49 -8.03 12.95
CA SER A 444 9.33 -7.47 14.02
C SER A 444 10.13 -6.26 13.54
N ASN A 445 10.50 -5.36 14.43
CA ASN A 445 11.27 -4.15 14.14
C ASN A 445 10.56 -3.14 13.22
N VAL A 446 9.22 -3.11 13.25
CA VAL A 446 8.43 -2.13 12.51
C VAL A 446 8.47 -0.78 13.22
N ASN A 447 9.38 0.10 12.80
CA ASN A 447 9.57 1.41 13.42
C ASN A 447 8.69 2.47 12.76
N GLY A 448 8.10 3.35 13.56
CA GLY A 448 7.33 4.51 13.07
C GLY A 448 5.90 4.21 12.62
N LEU A 449 5.44 2.97 12.73
CA LEU A 449 4.04 2.61 12.58
C LEU A 449 3.24 3.03 13.81
N VAL A 450 2.03 3.54 13.61
CA VAL A 450 1.12 3.97 14.67
C VAL A 450 -0.32 3.56 14.36
N PRO A 451 -1.18 3.38 15.38
CA PRO A 451 -2.61 3.13 15.17
C PRO A 451 -3.27 4.21 14.32
N GLY A 452 -4.20 3.80 13.45
CA GLY A 452 -4.93 4.67 12.52
C GLY A 452 -4.32 4.79 11.12
N GLN A 453 -3.11 4.26 10.89
CA GLN A 453 -2.55 4.16 9.55
C GLN A 453 -3.20 3.02 8.75
N PHE A 454 -3.22 3.17 7.42
CA PHE A 454 -3.71 2.14 6.51
C PHE A 454 -2.59 1.23 6.04
N LEU A 455 -2.91 -0.05 5.96
CA LEU A 455 -2.09 -1.15 5.46
C LEU A 455 -2.71 -1.66 4.16
N THR A 456 -1.88 -1.98 3.19
CA THR A 456 -2.23 -2.80 2.02
C THR A 456 -1.15 -3.87 1.80
N ALA A 457 -1.43 -4.87 0.99
CA ALA A 457 -0.51 -5.97 0.73
C ALA A 457 -0.65 -6.52 -0.70
N THR A 458 0.41 -7.17 -1.17
CA THR A 458 0.38 -8.03 -2.36
C THR A 458 0.64 -9.48 -1.97
N ALA A 459 0.16 -10.41 -2.79
CA ALA A 459 0.52 -11.82 -2.76
C ALA A 459 1.32 -12.17 -4.02
N THR A 460 2.47 -12.81 -3.86
CA THR A 460 3.22 -13.41 -4.96
C THR A 460 3.23 -14.92 -4.83
N ASN A 461 2.73 -15.61 -5.84
CA ASN A 461 2.69 -17.07 -5.84
C ASN A 461 4.06 -17.70 -6.20
N ASN A 462 4.17 -19.03 -6.16
CA ASN A 462 5.42 -19.75 -6.46
C ASN A 462 5.84 -19.72 -7.95
N THR A 463 5.01 -19.17 -8.84
CA THR A 463 5.33 -18.94 -10.25
C THR A 463 5.70 -17.49 -10.55
N ASN A 464 5.90 -16.66 -9.52
CA ASN A 464 6.24 -15.24 -9.60
C ASN A 464 5.12 -14.34 -10.14
N ASP A 465 3.87 -14.79 -10.09
CA ASP A 465 2.76 -13.91 -10.39
C ASP A 465 2.39 -13.12 -9.12
N THR A 466 2.37 -11.80 -9.23
CA THR A 466 2.00 -10.90 -8.12
C THR A 466 0.61 -10.34 -8.32
N SER A 467 -0.21 -10.38 -7.28
CA SER A 467 -1.54 -9.77 -7.23
C SER A 467 -1.49 -8.24 -7.34
N GLU A 468 -2.66 -7.63 -7.49
CA GLU A 468 -2.86 -6.22 -7.16
C GLU A 468 -2.72 -5.98 -5.64
N PHE A 469 -2.89 -4.72 -5.21
CA PHE A 469 -2.95 -4.36 -3.80
C PHE A 469 -4.29 -4.78 -3.16
N SER A 470 -4.22 -5.29 -1.92
CA SER A 470 -5.39 -5.66 -1.12
C SER A 470 -6.28 -4.47 -0.76
N ASN A 471 -7.51 -4.74 -0.34
CA ASN A 471 -8.31 -3.71 0.33
C ASN A 471 -7.56 -3.14 1.56
N LEU A 472 -7.86 -1.88 1.90
CA LEU A 472 -7.21 -1.23 3.04
C LEU A 472 -7.61 -1.87 4.38
N GLN A 473 -6.61 -2.10 5.22
CA GLN A 473 -6.79 -2.48 6.62
C GLN A 473 -6.23 -1.39 7.55
N ILE A 474 -6.99 -1.01 8.57
CA ILE A 474 -6.51 -0.07 9.59
C ILE A 474 -5.63 -0.81 10.60
N ILE A 475 -4.44 -0.26 10.86
CA ILE A 475 -3.58 -0.67 11.97
C ILE A 475 -4.23 -0.20 13.28
N THR A 476 -4.47 -1.12 14.20
CA THR A 476 -5.08 -0.83 15.50
C THR A 476 -4.17 -1.26 16.64
N GLU A 477 -4.38 -0.77 17.86
CA GLU A 477 -3.73 -1.36 19.02
C GLU A 477 -4.29 -2.75 19.30
N GLU A 478 -3.46 -3.66 19.81
CA GLU A 478 -3.87 -4.99 20.28
C GLU A 478 -5.04 -4.88 21.30
N PRO A 479 -6.24 -5.46 21.02
CA PRO A 479 -7.37 -5.37 21.93
C PRO A 479 -7.15 -6.16 23.24
N PHE A 480 -7.32 -5.45 24.36
CA PHE A 480 -7.65 -6.03 25.65
C PHE A 480 -8.97 -5.40 26.08
N LEU A 481 -10.02 -6.20 26.23
CA LEU A 481 -11.40 -5.80 26.54
C LEU A 481 -11.91 -6.58 27.75
N PHE A 482 -12.74 -5.95 28.57
CA PHE A 482 -13.43 -6.58 29.71
C PHE A 482 -14.83 -5.98 29.86
N SER A 483 -15.87 -6.82 29.81
CA SER A 483 -17.28 -6.38 29.72
C SER A 483 -18.26 -7.50 30.07
N PRO A 484 -19.56 -7.23 30.27
CA PRO A 484 -20.19 -5.91 30.44
C PRO A 484 -20.20 -5.46 31.91
N ASN A 485 -20.69 -4.25 32.17
CA ASN A 485 -21.17 -3.88 33.51
C ASN A 485 -22.58 -4.46 33.71
N ASN A 486 -22.89 -4.97 34.91
CA ASN A 486 -24.22 -5.52 35.20
C ASN A 486 -24.94 -4.77 36.33
N ALA A 487 -26.27 -4.92 36.40
CA ALA A 487 -27.06 -4.44 37.52
C ALA A 487 -28.22 -5.39 37.80
N GLU A 488 -28.39 -5.78 39.06
CA GLU A 488 -29.44 -6.71 39.49
C GLU A 488 -30.01 -6.34 40.86
N ASN A 489 -31.28 -6.67 41.08
CA ASN A 489 -31.90 -6.61 42.40
C ASN A 489 -31.88 -8.00 43.04
N ALA A 490 -31.68 -8.04 44.35
CA ALA A 490 -31.61 -9.29 45.11
C ALA A 490 -32.26 -9.18 46.49
N LEU A 491 -32.82 -10.29 46.97
CA LEU A 491 -33.34 -10.36 48.33
C LEU A 491 -32.19 -10.47 49.34
N PRO A 492 -32.37 -10.01 50.59
CA PRO A 492 -31.44 -10.34 51.68
C PRO A 492 -31.23 -11.86 51.79
N GLY A 493 -29.98 -12.30 51.93
CA GLY A 493 -29.60 -13.73 51.96
C GLY A 493 -29.49 -14.40 50.58
N ALA A 494 -29.80 -13.70 49.48
CA ALA A 494 -29.73 -14.26 48.14
C ALA A 494 -28.31 -14.25 47.56
N THR A 495 -28.14 -14.97 46.45
CA THR A 495 -26.94 -14.94 45.62
C THR A 495 -27.26 -14.34 44.27
N VAL A 496 -26.35 -13.52 43.75
CA VAL A 496 -26.41 -12.90 42.42
C VAL A 496 -25.28 -13.46 41.55
N ILE A 497 -25.57 -13.71 40.27
CA ILE A 497 -24.59 -14.22 39.28
C ILE A 497 -24.43 -13.19 38.17
N TYR A 498 -23.23 -12.62 38.06
CA TYR A 498 -22.82 -11.72 36.99
C TYR A 498 -21.95 -12.44 35.98
N SER A 499 -22.22 -12.27 34.68
CA SER A 499 -21.39 -12.84 33.62
C SER A 499 -20.53 -11.77 32.97
N HIS A 500 -19.31 -12.15 32.59
CA HIS A 500 -18.34 -11.28 31.93
C HIS A 500 -17.52 -12.03 30.88
N GLU A 501 -16.99 -11.28 29.93
CA GLU A 501 -16.09 -11.73 28.88
C GLU A 501 -14.84 -10.85 28.85
N ILE A 502 -13.68 -11.51 28.80
CA ILE A 502 -12.36 -10.89 28.67
C ILE A 502 -11.79 -11.31 27.33
N VAL A 503 -11.52 -10.35 26.46
CA VAL A 503 -10.86 -10.60 25.18
C VAL A 503 -9.44 -10.05 25.26
N SER A 504 -8.45 -10.86 24.92
CA SER A 504 -7.04 -10.43 24.89
C SER A 504 -6.37 -10.99 23.66
N SER A 505 -5.97 -10.14 22.74
CA SER A 505 -5.13 -10.57 21.61
C SER A 505 -3.65 -10.73 22.00
N GLU A 506 -3.26 -10.29 23.20
CA GLU A 506 -1.94 -10.53 23.78
C GLU A 506 -1.91 -11.82 24.61
N SER A 507 -0.83 -12.59 24.40
CA SER A 507 -0.46 -13.71 25.26
C SER A 507 0.01 -13.22 26.63
N GLY A 508 -0.69 -13.66 27.68
CA GLY A 508 -0.38 -13.22 29.02
C GLY A 508 -1.34 -13.79 30.05
N ASP A 509 -0.87 -13.84 31.29
CA ASP A 509 -1.67 -14.24 32.44
C ASP A 509 -2.62 -13.10 32.82
N VAL A 510 -3.92 -13.38 32.85
CA VAL A 510 -4.90 -12.44 33.37
C VAL A 510 -5.22 -12.78 34.82
N LYS A 511 -4.96 -11.84 35.72
CA LYS A 511 -5.35 -11.93 37.13
C LYS A 511 -6.62 -11.13 37.38
N LEU A 512 -7.59 -11.78 38.02
CA LEU A 512 -8.79 -11.12 38.50
C LEU A 512 -8.58 -10.62 39.93
N SER A 513 -9.24 -9.52 40.26
CA SER A 513 -9.48 -9.08 41.62
C SER A 513 -10.84 -8.40 41.68
N ALA A 514 -11.43 -8.33 42.87
CA ALA A 514 -12.66 -7.56 43.03
C ALA A 514 -12.72 -6.85 44.39
N THR A 515 -13.51 -5.79 44.42
CA THR A 515 -13.79 -5.00 45.62
C THR A 515 -15.28 -4.70 45.68
N THR A 516 -15.82 -4.72 46.89
CA THR A 516 -17.23 -4.46 47.24
C THR A 516 -17.23 -3.30 48.23
N ASP A 517 -18.10 -2.32 48.02
CA ASP A 517 -18.21 -1.19 48.95
C ASP A 517 -19.02 -1.54 50.22
N LYS A 518 -19.74 -2.67 50.23
CA LYS A 518 -20.41 -3.23 51.42
C LYS A 518 -19.69 -4.38 52.09
N GLY A 519 -18.56 -4.85 51.55
CA GLY A 519 -17.80 -5.96 52.11
C GLY A 519 -18.48 -7.33 51.95
N TRP A 520 -19.35 -7.48 50.94
CA TRP A 520 -20.03 -8.73 50.62
C TRP A 520 -19.07 -9.80 50.07
N SER A 521 -19.35 -11.07 50.35
CA SER A 521 -18.50 -12.17 49.87
C SER A 521 -18.81 -12.52 48.42
N TYR A 522 -17.80 -13.02 47.70
CA TYR A 522 -17.92 -13.39 46.29
C TYR A 522 -17.02 -14.57 45.92
N GLN A 523 -17.29 -15.20 44.77
CA GLN A 523 -16.45 -16.24 44.17
C GLN A 523 -16.49 -16.17 42.64
N PHE A 524 -15.32 -16.31 42.00
CA PHE A 524 -15.21 -16.38 40.54
C PHE A 524 -15.36 -17.81 40.03
N PHE A 525 -15.98 -17.96 38.86
CA PHE A 525 -16.10 -19.22 38.13
C PHE A 525 -15.72 -19.00 36.66
N ARG A 526 -15.24 -20.06 36.01
CA ARG A 526 -15.12 -20.12 34.55
C ARG A 526 -16.47 -20.55 33.97
N ASP A 527 -17.01 -19.76 33.05
CA ASP A 527 -18.21 -20.10 32.26
C ASP A 527 -17.77 -21.01 31.11
N VAL A 528 -17.81 -22.33 31.32
CA VAL A 528 -17.17 -23.29 30.41
C VAL A 528 -18.01 -23.48 29.14
N ASN A 529 -19.33 -23.42 29.26
CA ASN A 529 -20.25 -23.61 28.16
C ASN A 529 -20.68 -22.27 27.51
N GLY A 530 -20.32 -21.13 28.12
CA GLY A 530 -20.56 -19.79 27.61
C GLY A 530 -22.03 -19.36 27.68
N ASN A 531 -22.84 -19.96 28.55
CA ASN A 531 -24.28 -19.75 28.62
C ASN A 531 -24.71 -18.67 29.64
N SER A 532 -23.76 -18.06 30.36
CA SER A 532 -24.01 -17.05 31.40
C SER A 532 -24.85 -17.51 32.59
N LEU A 533 -24.94 -18.83 32.84
CA LEU A 533 -25.62 -19.43 33.98
C LEU A 533 -24.63 -20.26 34.78
N LEU A 534 -24.63 -20.11 36.10
CA LEU A 534 -23.79 -20.95 36.96
C LEU A 534 -24.38 -22.36 37.06
N ASP A 535 -23.80 -23.33 36.34
CA ASP A 535 -24.28 -24.71 36.26
C ASP A 535 -23.16 -25.78 36.31
N GLY A 536 -23.52 -27.06 36.14
CA GLY A 536 -22.63 -28.20 36.37
C GLY A 536 -21.34 -28.23 35.54
N PRO A 537 -21.35 -27.79 34.28
CA PRO A 537 -20.13 -27.54 33.48
C PRO A 537 -19.13 -26.52 34.06
N ASP A 538 -19.56 -25.61 34.93
CA ASP A 538 -18.70 -24.51 35.38
C ASP A 538 -17.76 -24.91 36.50
N THR A 539 -16.60 -24.26 36.52
CA THR A 539 -15.53 -24.59 37.46
C THR A 539 -15.18 -23.37 38.33
N PRO A 540 -15.13 -23.52 39.67
CA PRO A 540 -14.73 -22.43 40.55
C PRO A 540 -13.24 -22.14 40.40
N TYR A 541 -12.89 -20.87 40.39
CA TYR A 541 -11.51 -20.46 40.61
C TYR A 541 -11.17 -20.51 42.11
N THR A 542 -9.90 -20.79 42.41
CA THR A 542 -9.41 -20.85 43.79
C THR A 542 -8.71 -19.54 44.17
N GLY A 543 -8.92 -19.09 45.42
CA GLY A 543 -8.36 -17.84 45.94
C GLY A 543 -9.20 -16.59 45.62
N SER A 544 -8.89 -15.48 46.29
CA SER A 544 -9.60 -14.20 46.15
C SER A 544 -9.22 -13.40 44.88
N ASN A 545 -8.02 -13.67 44.35
CA ASN A 545 -7.47 -13.04 43.14
C ASN A 545 -6.95 -14.10 42.17
N PRO A 546 -7.83 -14.87 41.51
CA PRO A 546 -7.40 -15.99 40.70
C PRO A 546 -6.70 -15.54 39.42
N SER A 547 -5.69 -16.31 39.01
CA SER A 547 -5.11 -16.26 37.67
C SER A 547 -5.98 -17.11 36.74
N LEU A 548 -6.34 -16.53 35.59
CA LEU A 548 -7.04 -17.21 34.52
C LEU A 548 -6.10 -18.08 33.68
N GLY A 549 -4.78 -17.86 33.81
CA GLY A 549 -3.76 -18.41 32.93
C GLY A 549 -3.61 -17.59 31.65
N ASN A 550 -2.82 -18.13 30.72
CA ASN A 550 -2.52 -17.47 29.46
C ASN A 550 -3.72 -17.48 28.50
N VAL A 551 -4.49 -16.38 28.49
CA VAL A 551 -5.77 -16.26 27.76
C VAL A 551 -5.64 -16.66 26.29
N TYR A 552 -4.56 -16.24 25.65
CA TYR A 552 -4.26 -16.53 24.25
C TYR A 552 -4.22 -18.02 23.93
N THR A 553 -3.67 -18.83 24.83
CA THR A 553 -3.57 -20.29 24.64
C THR A 553 -4.78 -21.06 25.15
N LEU A 554 -5.66 -20.42 25.91
CA LEU A 554 -6.78 -21.09 26.58
C LEU A 554 -8.00 -21.24 25.68
N TYR A 555 -8.20 -20.35 24.70
CA TYR A 555 -9.38 -20.39 23.82
C TYR A 555 -9.08 -19.95 22.38
N PRO A 556 -9.68 -20.64 21.38
CA PRO A 556 -9.70 -20.14 20.01
C PRO A 556 -10.61 -18.92 19.94
N ASN A 557 -10.11 -17.77 19.48
CA ASN A 557 -10.67 -16.40 19.55
C ASN A 557 -10.07 -15.49 20.64
N HIS A 558 -9.17 -16.01 21.47
CA HIS A 558 -8.53 -15.30 22.58
C HIS A 558 -9.51 -14.63 23.57
N SER A 559 -10.68 -15.23 23.79
CA SER A 559 -11.69 -14.79 24.75
C SER A 559 -11.86 -15.77 25.92
N VAL A 560 -12.05 -15.25 27.14
CA VAL A 560 -12.39 -16.02 28.35
C VAL A 560 -13.69 -15.50 28.92
N LYS A 561 -14.66 -16.39 29.12
CA LYS A 561 -15.91 -16.09 29.81
C LYS A 561 -15.83 -16.49 31.28
N ILE A 562 -16.31 -15.62 32.17
CA ILE A 562 -16.30 -15.82 33.62
C ILE A 562 -17.66 -15.49 34.23
N LEU A 563 -17.94 -16.10 35.38
CA LEU A 563 -19.07 -15.73 36.24
C LEU A 563 -18.55 -15.24 37.60
N VAL A 564 -19.27 -14.31 38.19
CA VAL A 564 -19.06 -13.84 39.57
C VAL A 564 -20.30 -14.14 40.38
N LYS A 565 -20.13 -14.98 41.39
CA LYS A 565 -21.16 -15.31 42.37
C LYS A 565 -21.01 -14.40 43.58
N ALA A 566 -21.88 -13.40 43.72
CA ALA A 566 -21.89 -12.46 44.85
C ALA A 566 -22.99 -12.83 45.88
N PHE A 567 -22.72 -12.70 47.17
CA PHE A 567 -23.65 -13.05 48.25
C PHE A 567 -24.16 -11.82 48.99
N VAL A 568 -25.48 -11.65 49.04
CA VAL A 568 -26.14 -10.59 49.81
C VAL A 568 -26.35 -11.09 51.25
N PRO A 569 -25.79 -10.44 52.28
CA PRO A 569 -25.99 -10.87 53.67
C PRO A 569 -27.46 -10.91 54.08
N GLU A 570 -27.81 -11.85 54.98
CA GLU A 570 -29.12 -11.87 55.61
C GLU A 570 -29.41 -10.56 56.34
N ASN A 571 -30.67 -10.14 56.39
CA ASN A 571 -31.14 -8.91 57.05
C ASN A 571 -30.55 -7.61 56.49
N THR A 572 -29.89 -7.64 55.32
CA THR A 572 -29.45 -6.40 54.65
C THR A 572 -30.65 -5.49 54.40
N PRO A 573 -30.61 -4.20 54.78
CA PRO A 573 -31.72 -3.29 54.59
C PRO A 573 -32.11 -3.13 53.12
N MET A 574 -33.41 -2.98 52.86
CA MET A 574 -33.94 -2.62 51.54
C MET A 574 -33.26 -1.34 51.01
N ASN A 575 -33.06 -1.27 49.70
CA ASN A 575 -32.37 -0.20 48.98
C ASN A 575 -30.88 -0.05 49.32
N THR A 576 -30.28 -1.00 50.05
CA THR A 576 -28.82 -1.09 50.12
C THR A 576 -28.30 -1.39 48.72
N VAL A 577 -27.37 -0.58 48.22
CA VAL A 577 -26.72 -0.78 46.92
C VAL A 577 -25.27 -1.18 47.18
N ASP A 578 -24.84 -2.34 46.69
CA ASP A 578 -23.43 -2.72 46.63
C ASP A 578 -22.88 -2.42 45.23
N ASN A 579 -21.74 -1.73 45.20
CA ASN A 579 -20.98 -1.46 43.98
C ASN A 579 -19.80 -2.42 43.92
N PHE A 580 -19.96 -3.48 43.13
CA PHE A 580 -19.00 -4.54 42.98
C PHE A 580 -18.07 -4.26 41.80
N LYS A 581 -16.84 -3.84 42.08
CA LYS A 581 -15.84 -3.48 41.08
C LYS A 581 -14.89 -4.65 40.85
N ILE A 582 -14.84 -5.16 39.63
CA ILE A 582 -13.95 -6.27 39.23
C ILE A 582 -12.86 -5.71 38.33
N THR A 583 -11.62 -6.11 38.56
CA THR A 583 -10.45 -5.70 37.77
C THR A 583 -9.80 -6.92 37.13
N ALA A 584 -9.61 -6.89 35.82
CA ALA A 584 -8.81 -7.84 35.05
C ALA A 584 -7.45 -7.20 34.72
N THR A 585 -6.37 -7.78 35.23
CA THR A 585 -4.99 -7.30 35.01
C THR A 585 -4.24 -8.29 34.13
N LEU A 586 -3.82 -7.86 32.93
CA LEU A 586 -3.01 -8.64 32.02
C LEU A 586 -1.52 -8.45 32.33
N THR A 587 -0.82 -9.55 32.56
CA THR A 587 0.65 -9.62 32.64
C THR A 587 1.18 -10.36 31.42
N SER A 588 2.03 -9.70 30.63
CA SER A 588 2.57 -10.25 29.39
C SER A 588 3.36 -11.54 29.64
N SER A 589 3.12 -12.59 28.85
CA SER A 589 3.90 -13.84 28.95
C SER A 589 5.35 -13.68 28.48
N VAL A 590 5.61 -12.65 27.67
CA VAL A 590 6.94 -12.37 27.10
C VAL A 590 7.78 -11.52 28.04
N THR A 591 7.23 -10.38 28.49
CA THR A 591 7.98 -9.40 29.30
C THR A 591 7.83 -9.60 30.80
N ASN A 592 6.83 -10.38 31.26
CA ASN A 592 6.45 -10.52 32.67
C ASN A 592 6.09 -9.18 33.36
N VAL A 593 5.69 -8.17 32.59
CA VAL A 593 5.24 -6.86 33.10
C VAL A 593 3.72 -6.74 32.93
N VAL A 594 3.06 -6.06 33.87
CA VAL A 594 1.65 -5.67 33.74
C VAL A 594 1.53 -4.72 32.55
N VAL A 595 0.81 -5.16 31.53
CA VAL A 595 0.63 -4.42 30.28
C VAL A 595 -0.65 -3.59 30.30
N LYS A 596 -1.71 -4.08 30.96
CA LYS A 596 -2.99 -3.37 31.04
C LYS A 596 -3.85 -3.86 32.20
N ALA A 597 -4.69 -2.99 32.73
CA ALA A 597 -5.75 -3.32 33.68
C ALA A 597 -7.06 -2.69 33.21
N LEU A 598 -8.14 -3.45 33.23
CA LEU A 598 -9.48 -2.99 32.91
C LEU A 598 -10.45 -3.35 34.03
N GLU A 599 -11.51 -2.57 34.13
CA GLU A 599 -12.46 -2.66 35.23
C GLU A 599 -13.88 -2.71 34.69
N VAL A 600 -14.70 -3.55 35.32
CA VAL A 600 -16.16 -3.56 35.17
C VAL A 600 -16.78 -3.33 36.54
N GLN A 601 -18.01 -2.81 36.52
CA GLN A 601 -18.80 -2.53 37.71
C GLN A 601 -20.13 -3.28 37.63
N ASP A 602 -20.37 -4.12 38.62
CA ASP A 602 -21.64 -4.77 38.86
C ASP A 602 -22.35 -4.08 40.03
N ILE A 603 -23.65 -3.87 39.91
CA ILE A 603 -24.46 -3.22 40.94
C ILE A 603 -25.49 -4.22 41.46
N THR A 604 -25.50 -4.47 42.76
CA THR A 604 -26.60 -5.19 43.41
C THR A 604 -27.43 -4.22 44.25
N THR A 605 -28.73 -4.13 44.01
CA THR A 605 -29.66 -3.38 44.87
C THR A 605 -30.54 -4.34 45.68
N VAL A 606 -30.56 -4.19 47.00
CA VAL A 606 -31.36 -5.05 47.87
C VAL A 606 -32.84 -4.68 47.74
N SER A 607 -33.65 -5.61 47.25
CA SER A 607 -35.10 -5.45 47.14
C SER A 607 -35.81 -5.82 48.45
N SER A 608 -37.10 -5.47 48.55
CA SER A 608 -37.91 -5.83 49.72
C SER A 608 -38.03 -7.34 49.89
N ASN A 609 -38.13 -7.81 51.14
CA ASN A 609 -38.43 -9.20 51.50
C ASN A 609 -39.76 -9.77 50.94
N GLN A 610 -40.52 -9.00 50.15
CA GLN A 610 -41.76 -9.40 49.49
C GLN A 610 -41.53 -10.29 48.25
N GLY A 611 -40.29 -10.60 47.86
CA GLY A 611 -40.00 -11.61 46.82
C GLY A 611 -39.90 -11.08 45.38
N GLY A 612 -39.77 -9.77 45.16
CA GLY A 612 -39.53 -9.19 43.83
C GLY A 612 -38.03 -9.07 43.52
N ALA A 613 -37.59 -9.42 42.30
CA ALA A 613 -36.21 -9.28 41.85
C ALA A 613 -36.16 -8.97 40.35
N LEU A 614 -35.44 -7.91 39.97
CA LEU A 614 -35.27 -7.45 38.59
C LEU A 614 -33.83 -7.67 38.15
N LYS A 615 -33.62 -8.32 37.02
CA LYS A 615 -32.31 -8.50 36.39
C LYS A 615 -32.23 -7.66 35.12
N LEU A 616 -31.14 -6.91 34.95
CA LEU A 616 -30.87 -6.10 33.76
C LEU A 616 -29.65 -6.67 33.03
N LEU A 617 -29.74 -6.79 31.69
CA LEU A 617 -28.63 -7.17 30.83
C LEU A 617 -28.50 -6.13 29.72
N LYS A 618 -27.36 -5.42 29.69
CA LYS A 618 -27.06 -4.38 28.70
C LYS A 618 -26.09 -4.93 27.65
N ALA A 619 -26.42 -4.73 26.39
CA ALA A 619 -25.57 -5.04 25.24
C ALA A 619 -25.42 -3.80 24.34
N VAL A 620 -24.34 -3.75 23.56
CA VAL A 620 -24.09 -2.70 22.56
C VAL A 620 -23.79 -3.33 21.20
N ALA A 621 -24.26 -2.69 20.13
CA ALA A 621 -23.92 -3.05 18.77
C ALA A 621 -23.69 -1.77 17.92
N PRO A 622 -22.65 -1.72 17.08
CA PRO A 622 -21.54 -2.69 16.97
C PRO A 622 -20.65 -2.70 18.23
N THR A 623 -19.98 -3.82 18.51
CA THR A 623 -19.07 -4.00 19.66
C THR A 623 -17.64 -3.57 19.34
N GLY A 624 -16.81 -3.33 20.36
CA GLY A 624 -15.39 -3.00 20.19
C GLY A 624 -15.13 -1.52 19.85
N ASN A 625 -13.92 -1.23 19.35
CA ASN A 625 -13.54 0.10 18.91
C ASN A 625 -14.27 0.46 17.62
N GLN A 626 -14.80 1.68 17.55
CA GLN A 626 -15.64 2.13 16.43
C GLN A 626 -15.14 3.48 15.92
N PRO A 627 -15.16 3.73 14.60
CA PRO A 627 -14.70 4.99 14.04
C PRO A 627 -15.61 6.15 14.45
N PRO A 628 -15.07 7.40 14.55
CA PRO A 628 -15.88 8.58 14.82
C PRO A 628 -17.08 8.71 13.87
N GLY A 629 -18.23 9.12 14.40
CA GLY A 629 -19.47 9.24 13.64
C GLY A 629 -20.31 7.95 13.55
N THR A 630 -19.84 6.82 14.09
CA THR A 630 -20.62 5.58 14.17
C THR A 630 -21.78 5.72 15.15
N ASN A 631 -22.94 5.17 14.80
CA ASN A 631 -24.06 5.03 15.72
C ASN A 631 -23.94 3.73 16.52
N LEU A 632 -23.96 3.81 17.85
CA LEU A 632 -23.99 2.68 18.76
C LEU A 632 -25.40 2.49 19.28
N THR A 633 -25.94 1.28 19.16
CA THR A 633 -27.23 0.89 19.72
C THR A 633 -27.00 0.10 21.00
N TYR A 634 -27.47 0.65 22.12
CA TYR A 634 -27.50 -0.05 23.40
C TYR A 634 -28.88 -0.65 23.62
N THR A 635 -28.92 -1.92 24.01
CA THR A 635 -30.15 -2.66 24.34
C THR A 635 -30.06 -3.15 25.77
N ILE A 636 -31.07 -2.82 26.59
CA ILE A 636 -31.20 -3.25 27.98
C ILE A 636 -32.40 -4.20 28.08
N ASN A 637 -32.13 -5.48 28.28
CA ASN A 637 -33.16 -6.47 28.57
C ASN A 637 -33.38 -6.51 30.08
N TYR A 638 -34.65 -6.55 30.50
CA TYR A 638 -35.02 -6.67 31.91
C TYR A 638 -35.94 -7.86 32.15
N LYS A 639 -35.77 -8.56 33.27
CA LYS A 639 -36.57 -9.74 33.64
C LYS A 639 -36.88 -9.76 35.13
N ASN A 640 -38.13 -10.09 35.46
CA ASN A 640 -38.48 -10.41 36.85
C ASN A 640 -38.06 -11.85 37.17
N THR A 641 -37.01 -11.99 37.97
CA THR A 641 -36.48 -13.27 38.47
C THR A 641 -37.07 -13.64 39.84
N GLY A 642 -37.83 -12.74 40.45
CA GLY A 642 -38.51 -12.96 41.72
C GLY A 642 -39.83 -13.71 41.58
N VAL A 643 -40.43 -14.04 42.72
CA VAL A 643 -41.74 -14.71 42.84
C VAL A 643 -42.91 -13.73 42.93
N ALA A 644 -42.66 -12.47 43.29
CA ALA A 644 -43.67 -11.42 43.36
C ALA A 644 -43.69 -10.56 42.09
N SER A 645 -44.86 -10.01 41.77
CA SER A 645 -45.04 -9.07 40.65
C SER A 645 -44.35 -7.74 40.95
N LEU A 646 -43.59 -7.21 39.97
CA LEU A 646 -42.92 -5.91 40.08
C LEU A 646 -43.82 -4.80 39.50
N GLN A 647 -43.80 -3.65 40.15
CA GLN A 647 -44.52 -2.42 39.77
C GLN A 647 -43.54 -1.24 39.82
N ASP A 648 -43.92 -0.12 39.21
CA ASP A 648 -43.16 1.14 39.22
C ASP A 648 -41.69 0.96 38.80
N ILE A 649 -41.46 0.17 37.74
CA ILE A 649 -40.11 -0.14 37.27
C ILE A 649 -39.53 1.08 36.55
N GLU A 650 -38.42 1.57 37.09
CA GLU A 650 -37.61 2.62 36.49
C GLU A 650 -36.25 2.05 36.09
N ILE A 651 -35.88 2.24 34.82
CA ILE A 651 -34.57 1.88 34.28
C ILE A 651 -33.87 3.17 33.92
N GLU A 652 -32.65 3.36 34.42
CA GLU A 652 -31.85 4.55 34.15
C GLU A 652 -30.53 4.17 33.48
N ASP A 653 -30.09 4.98 32.53
CA ASP A 653 -28.78 4.86 31.89
C ASP A 653 -28.23 6.24 31.52
N MET A 654 -26.92 6.35 31.37
CA MET A 654 -26.26 7.58 30.95
C MET A 654 -25.81 7.47 29.49
N VAL A 655 -25.90 8.57 28.75
CA VAL A 655 -25.20 8.72 27.46
C VAL A 655 -23.70 8.51 27.73
N PRO A 656 -23.05 7.50 27.12
CA PRO A 656 -21.64 7.20 27.35
C PRO A 656 -20.73 8.39 27.04
N ALA A 657 -19.60 8.49 27.74
CA ALA A 657 -18.59 9.49 27.45
C ALA A 657 -18.12 9.39 25.99
N ASN A 658 -17.75 10.53 25.40
CA ASN A 658 -17.36 10.66 23.98
C ASN A 658 -18.45 10.21 22.99
N THR A 659 -19.72 10.30 23.39
CA THR A 659 -20.86 10.09 22.49
C THR A 659 -21.94 11.15 22.73
N VAL A 660 -22.87 11.28 21.79
CA VAL A 660 -24.05 12.16 21.89
C VAL A 660 -25.34 11.39 21.65
N PHE A 661 -26.43 11.76 22.33
CA PHE A 661 -27.73 11.10 22.23
C PHE A 661 -28.35 11.21 20.83
N VAL A 662 -28.93 10.13 20.32
CA VAL A 662 -29.67 10.10 19.05
C VAL A 662 -31.15 9.75 19.28
N SER A 663 -31.44 8.64 19.96
CA SER A 663 -32.81 8.20 20.21
C SER A 663 -32.91 7.21 21.36
N ALA A 664 -34.11 7.00 21.89
CA ALA A 664 -34.43 5.95 22.86
C ALA A 664 -35.83 5.38 22.58
N ALA A 665 -36.02 4.09 22.83
CA ALA A 665 -37.26 3.39 22.55
C ALA A 665 -37.54 2.26 23.56
N PHE A 666 -38.81 1.86 23.65
CA PHE A 666 -39.20 0.56 24.15
C PHE A 666 -39.20 -0.43 22.98
N SER A 667 -38.76 -1.66 23.24
CA SER A 667 -38.90 -2.74 22.26
C SER A 667 -40.36 -3.21 22.15
N PRO A 668 -40.75 -3.81 21.01
CA PRO A 668 -42.10 -4.34 20.84
C PRO A 668 -42.53 -5.24 22.00
N GLY A 669 -43.70 -4.97 22.58
CA GLY A 669 -44.25 -5.71 23.72
C GLY A 669 -44.00 -5.07 25.09
N SER A 670 -43.23 -3.98 25.17
CA SER A 670 -43.08 -3.14 26.36
C SER A 670 -43.60 -1.73 26.10
N THR A 671 -44.18 -1.07 27.10
CA THR A 671 -44.73 0.29 26.98
C THR A 671 -44.44 1.10 28.23
N GLY A 672 -44.30 2.41 28.08
CA GLY A 672 -43.91 3.28 29.18
C GLY A 672 -43.68 4.72 28.74
N THR A 673 -43.10 5.52 29.63
CA THR A 673 -42.60 6.87 29.33
C THR A 673 -41.09 6.91 29.27
N ILE A 674 -40.54 7.76 28.42
CA ILE A 674 -39.09 7.97 28.28
C ILE A 674 -38.79 9.44 28.55
N VAL A 675 -37.84 9.70 29.45
CA VAL A 675 -37.22 11.01 29.64
C VAL A 675 -35.78 10.90 29.17
N ALA A 676 -35.38 11.67 28.17
CA ALA A 676 -34.04 11.60 27.59
C ALA A 676 -33.51 13.01 27.25
N PRO A 677 -32.18 13.17 27.05
CA PRO A 677 -31.60 14.42 26.58
C PRO A 677 -32.09 14.79 25.17
N ALA A 678 -31.85 16.03 24.75
CA ALA A 678 -32.05 16.42 23.35
C ALA A 678 -31.06 15.67 22.42
N VAL A 679 -31.43 15.46 21.17
CA VAL A 679 -30.52 14.89 20.15
C VAL A 679 -29.26 15.74 20.06
N GLY A 680 -28.08 15.10 20.13
CA GLY A 680 -26.78 15.77 20.17
C GLY A 680 -26.29 16.16 21.57
N ALA A 681 -27.09 15.95 22.62
CA ALA A 681 -26.69 16.25 24.00
C ALA A 681 -26.20 14.99 24.75
N THR A 682 -25.56 15.23 25.89
CA THR A 682 -25.24 14.20 26.89
C THR A 682 -26.26 14.24 28.03
N GLY A 683 -26.32 13.19 28.85
CA GLY A 683 -27.17 13.18 30.05
C GLY A 683 -27.78 11.82 30.35
N LYS A 684 -28.74 11.82 31.29
CA LYS A 684 -29.45 10.63 31.76
C LYS A 684 -30.67 10.33 30.89
N ILE A 685 -30.90 9.04 30.63
CA ILE A 685 -32.08 8.48 30.00
C ILE A 685 -32.81 7.64 31.06
N THR A 686 -34.10 7.90 31.24
CA THR A 686 -34.96 7.21 32.20
C THR A 686 -36.16 6.61 31.46
N TRP A 687 -36.34 5.29 31.57
CA TRP A 687 -37.54 4.57 31.13
C TRP A 687 -38.39 4.20 32.33
N THR A 688 -39.65 4.64 32.33
CA THR A 688 -40.64 4.21 33.33
C THR A 688 -41.56 3.20 32.66
N VAL A 689 -41.50 1.93 33.07
CA VAL A 689 -42.30 0.84 32.49
C VAL A 689 -43.73 0.93 33.02
N THR A 690 -44.72 0.95 32.12
CA THR A 690 -46.14 0.94 32.49
C THR A 690 -46.63 -0.50 32.69
N GLY A 691 -47.30 -0.74 33.81
CA GLY A 691 -47.93 -2.02 34.15
C GLY A 691 -47.06 -2.92 35.01
N ASN A 692 -47.58 -4.10 35.32
CA ASN A 692 -46.93 -5.05 36.21
C ASN A 692 -46.03 -6.01 35.41
N LEU A 693 -44.82 -6.27 35.92
CA LEU A 693 -43.96 -7.34 35.41
C LEU A 693 -44.07 -8.55 36.35
N ASN A 694 -44.92 -9.52 35.99
CA ASN A 694 -45.14 -10.73 36.79
C ASN A 694 -43.90 -11.63 36.79
N SER A 695 -43.85 -12.56 37.75
CA SER A 695 -42.74 -13.53 37.88
C SER A 695 -42.46 -14.21 36.53
N GLY A 696 -41.18 -14.22 36.14
CA GLY A 696 -40.71 -14.82 34.89
C GLY A 696 -40.87 -13.96 33.63
N GLN A 697 -41.65 -12.87 33.68
CA GLN A 697 -41.83 -11.98 32.54
C GLN A 697 -40.59 -11.13 32.27
N SER A 698 -40.41 -10.76 31.00
CA SER A 698 -39.26 -9.98 30.50
C SER A 698 -39.73 -8.87 29.57
N GLY A 699 -38.90 -7.84 29.40
CA GLY A 699 -39.08 -6.78 28.41
C GLY A 699 -37.72 -6.19 28.02
N SER A 700 -37.71 -5.19 27.14
CA SER A 700 -36.47 -4.48 26.81
C SER A 700 -36.68 -3.04 26.37
N VAL A 701 -35.63 -2.24 26.61
CA VAL A 701 -35.51 -0.85 26.17
C VAL A 701 -34.21 -0.68 25.40
N SER A 702 -34.12 0.35 24.56
CA SER A 702 -32.90 0.64 23.80
C SER A 702 -32.67 2.14 23.65
N PHE A 703 -31.41 2.51 23.42
CA PHE A 703 -31.04 3.86 23.01
C PHE A 703 -29.89 3.85 22.02
N VAL A 704 -29.85 4.85 21.14
CA VAL A 704 -28.81 5.06 20.15
C VAL A 704 -28.01 6.30 20.52
N VAL A 705 -26.70 6.20 20.43
CA VAL A 705 -25.76 7.31 20.56
C VAL A 705 -24.83 7.37 19.36
N LYS A 706 -24.21 8.52 19.13
CA LYS A 706 -23.23 8.72 18.06
C LYS A 706 -21.88 9.10 18.65
N ILE A 707 -20.81 8.47 18.16
CA ILE A 707 -19.42 8.80 18.53
C ILE A 707 -19.02 10.16 17.98
#